data_AF-A0A8T5QQK0-F1
#
_entry.id   AF-A0A8T5QQK0-F1
#
_cell.length_a   1.000
_cell.length_b   1.000
_cell.length_c   1.000
_cell.angle_alpha   90.00
_cell.angle_beta   90.00
_cell.angle_gamma   90.00
#
_symmetry.space_group_name_H-M   'P 1'
#
loop_
_entity.id
_entity.type
_entity.pdbx_description
1 polymer ?
#
loop_
_entity_poly.entity_id
_entity_poly.type
_entity_poly.pdbx_seq_one_letter_code
_entity_poly.pdbx_strand_id
1 'polypeptide(L)'
;MSLVSNGLDNAILEIDPLLRQGFPKFKETVIETTKPAVKNKELWHFSTNKKRIRAYLYKPTELAQIFRKVNTRFYRRAYPDGLNLEMLVQDNKLSLLFHEQFHKLCPETSTDERKIDEAIYSAISKECQYIPDHWKPNLVANSRNCVWDCIIDLFQYYYITYDAKFKRILSEQLRPENRLPEGIIPLFDIVSTFKEKKWDMAFYTLTRLMYASLFCNDFEIRNRIYSYFADKMDEQNCTAVVCNAVKGFISEIDDKILRWLEINRNDFNEEVDQFYNNLDSQSSEKIIKDLFQILQRTQTRYAAVEGFVRPLASHISLYKPCDRPFTAHSSQTSALDNLIQYAENQAETILFTANSGTSVSFQAADEFYKQNRKIVNLTIPKLSPVQHISGQEIQWRQTGIQNISAKDAGKYNLRQIIAFGRQIGKKNVIILNNGKGYRIIKYKQKTKNKYATRQAELDIDIVRNLVLLVDASSSMHPFSYVGSKSKYDALNRFVYGIVEPLAKYCGGKDCDIVTARFSDKTVIQGPCNIRDFYNTLHPVKVNILAGHGGSTELEKGTFKRINKMLAKGRTLWTLITDGDVLRQQGLKAEMYEVLKQKDHSMLYIELYDASCCGRSLKHKDLTYLPIKSFDEINQEKVLNLMLEIKNKTI
;
A
#
# COMPACT_ATOMS: atom_id res chain seq x y z
N MET A 1 4.93 -49.96 -6.34
CA MET A 1 5.72 -48.97 -7.10
C MET A 1 5.13 -47.60 -6.82
N SER A 2 5.90 -46.70 -6.20
CA SER A 2 5.38 -45.45 -5.68
C SER A 2 5.19 -44.41 -6.80
N LEU A 3 3.95 -43.97 -7.03
CA LEU A 3 3.56 -42.80 -7.84
C LEU A 3 4.13 -41.45 -7.30
N VAL A 4 5.06 -41.50 -6.36
CA VAL A 4 5.56 -40.40 -5.53
C VAL A 4 6.71 -39.63 -6.22
N SER A 5 7.24 -40.11 -7.35
CA SER A 5 8.30 -39.44 -8.12
C SER A 5 7.80 -38.58 -9.29
N ASN A 6 6.52 -38.63 -9.62
CA ASN A 6 6.02 -38.09 -10.87
C ASN A 6 5.42 -36.69 -10.67
N GLY A 7 6.01 -35.70 -11.34
CA GLY A 7 5.72 -34.27 -11.18
C GLY A 7 4.32 -33.84 -11.64
N LEU A 8 4.04 -32.54 -11.59
CA LEU A 8 2.89 -31.90 -12.24
C LEU A 8 2.76 -32.33 -13.72
N ASP A 9 3.89 -32.61 -14.37
CA ASP A 9 3.97 -33.10 -15.75
C ASP A 9 3.14 -34.38 -15.96
N ASN A 10 3.10 -35.29 -14.98
CA ASN A 10 2.26 -36.49 -15.09
C ASN A 10 0.78 -36.20 -14.85
N ALA A 11 0.44 -35.29 -13.92
CA ALA A 11 -0.94 -34.86 -13.75
C ALA A 11 -1.46 -34.18 -15.04
N ILE A 12 -0.61 -33.40 -15.70
CA ILE A 12 -0.89 -32.83 -17.02
C ILE A 12 -1.10 -33.95 -18.05
N LEU A 13 -0.17 -34.91 -18.17
CA LEU A 13 -0.26 -35.98 -19.18
C LEU A 13 -1.45 -36.94 -18.97
N GLU A 14 -1.80 -37.23 -17.72
CA GLU A 14 -2.87 -38.19 -17.39
C GLU A 14 -4.26 -37.54 -17.36
N ILE A 15 -4.37 -36.27 -16.93
CA ILE A 15 -5.67 -35.68 -16.59
C ILE A 15 -6.12 -34.62 -17.60
N ASP A 16 -5.19 -33.89 -18.26
CA ASP A 16 -5.55 -32.95 -19.33
C ASP A 16 -6.40 -33.58 -20.45
N PRO A 17 -6.13 -34.83 -20.92
CA PRO A 17 -7.01 -35.49 -21.89
C PRO A 17 -8.45 -35.65 -21.40
N LEU A 18 -8.64 -35.93 -20.11
CA LEU A 18 -9.96 -36.10 -19.48
C LEU A 18 -10.71 -34.76 -19.41
N LEU A 19 -10.00 -33.68 -19.04
CA LEU A 19 -10.55 -32.33 -19.02
C LEU A 19 -11.04 -31.89 -20.41
N ARG A 20 -10.25 -32.18 -21.45
CA ARG A 20 -10.58 -31.90 -22.86
C ARG A 20 -11.79 -32.68 -23.37
N GLN A 21 -12.09 -33.84 -22.78
CA GLN A 21 -13.29 -34.61 -23.11
C GLN A 21 -14.55 -33.96 -22.52
N GLY A 22 -14.48 -33.50 -21.27
CA GLY A 22 -15.58 -32.81 -20.61
C GLY A 22 -15.84 -31.39 -21.15
N PHE A 23 -14.76 -30.67 -21.52
CA PHE A 23 -14.80 -29.33 -22.07
C PHE A 23 -14.03 -29.25 -23.39
N PRO A 24 -14.71 -29.37 -24.55
CA PRO A 24 -14.07 -29.27 -25.85
C PRO A 24 -13.30 -27.95 -26.05
N LYS A 25 -13.70 -26.86 -25.37
CA LYS A 25 -12.99 -25.57 -25.39
C LYS A 25 -11.55 -25.64 -24.86
N PHE A 26 -11.21 -26.64 -24.05
CA PHE A 26 -9.85 -26.86 -23.57
C PHE A 26 -8.97 -27.58 -24.60
N LYS A 27 -9.54 -28.16 -25.66
CA LYS A 27 -8.76 -28.88 -26.70
C LYS A 27 -7.78 -27.98 -27.43
N GLU A 28 -8.02 -26.68 -27.48
CA GLU A 28 -7.17 -25.71 -28.15
C GLU A 28 -6.08 -25.15 -27.22
N THR A 29 -6.05 -25.56 -25.94
CA THR A 29 -5.01 -25.16 -24.99
C THR A 29 -3.70 -25.90 -25.27
N VAL A 30 -2.62 -25.17 -25.45
CA VAL A 30 -1.26 -25.73 -25.42
C VAL A 30 -0.74 -25.62 -23.99
N ILE A 31 -0.32 -26.73 -23.38
CA ILE A 31 0.36 -26.70 -22.08
C ILE A 31 1.87 -26.76 -22.35
N GLU A 32 2.60 -25.73 -21.93
CA GLU A 32 4.05 -25.62 -22.05
C GLU A 32 4.71 -25.87 -20.67
N THR A 33 5.50 -26.93 -20.54
CA THR A 33 6.19 -27.30 -19.28
C THR A 33 7.72 -27.10 -19.31
N THR A 34 8.25 -26.47 -20.37
CA THR A 34 9.70 -26.35 -20.58
C THR A 34 10.41 -25.48 -19.52
N LYS A 35 11.65 -25.85 -19.19
CA LYS A 35 12.44 -25.17 -18.14
C LYS A 35 12.63 -23.67 -18.45
N PRO A 36 12.36 -22.76 -17.50
CA PRO A 36 12.65 -21.35 -17.67
C PRO A 36 14.17 -21.12 -17.77
N ALA A 37 14.56 -19.98 -18.35
CA ALA A 37 15.96 -19.56 -18.38
C ALA A 37 16.54 -19.55 -16.95
N VAL A 38 17.81 -19.96 -16.80
CA VAL A 38 18.56 -20.15 -15.54
C VAL A 38 18.53 -18.92 -14.60
N LYS A 39 18.09 -17.76 -15.08
CA LYS A 39 18.00 -16.50 -14.33
C LYS A 39 16.75 -16.35 -13.45
N ASN A 40 15.71 -17.18 -13.59
CA ASN A 40 14.51 -17.06 -12.75
C ASN A 40 14.77 -17.59 -11.33
N LYS A 41 14.56 -16.74 -10.32
CA LYS A 41 14.74 -17.08 -8.89
C LYS A 41 13.55 -17.83 -8.28
N GLU A 42 12.42 -17.90 -8.98
CA GLU A 42 11.21 -18.57 -8.49
C GLU A 42 11.24 -20.08 -8.74
N LEU A 43 10.80 -20.86 -7.74
CA LEU A 43 10.74 -22.33 -7.82
C LEU A 43 9.64 -22.82 -8.78
N TRP A 44 8.74 -21.94 -9.19
CA TRP A 44 7.63 -22.26 -10.07
C TRP A 44 7.04 -20.97 -10.64
N HIS A 45 6.42 -21.03 -11.82
CA HIS A 45 5.69 -19.94 -12.44
C HIS A 45 4.57 -20.53 -13.31
N PHE A 46 3.35 -20.03 -13.11
CA PHE A 46 2.23 -20.33 -13.98
C PHE A 46 1.78 -19.06 -14.67
N SER A 47 1.55 -19.16 -15.97
CA SER A 47 0.89 -18.11 -16.73
C SER A 47 -0.05 -18.71 -17.75
N THR A 48 -1.30 -18.25 -17.76
CA THR A 48 -2.31 -18.72 -18.69
C THR A 48 -2.78 -17.59 -19.59
N ASN A 49 -3.09 -17.93 -20.84
CA ASN A 49 -3.86 -17.13 -21.76
C ASN A 49 -4.82 -18.02 -22.56
N LYS A 50 -5.70 -17.40 -23.37
CA LYS A 50 -6.64 -18.07 -24.27
C LYS A 50 -6.08 -19.23 -25.10
N LYS A 51 -4.79 -19.26 -25.42
CA LYS A 51 -4.16 -20.29 -26.26
C LYS A 51 -3.25 -21.22 -25.48
N ARG A 52 -2.62 -20.76 -24.40
CA ARG A 52 -1.53 -21.50 -23.74
C ARG A 52 -1.58 -21.38 -22.22
N ILE A 53 -1.28 -22.48 -21.55
CA ILE A 53 -0.92 -22.54 -20.14
C ILE A 53 0.59 -22.81 -20.11
N ARG A 54 1.36 -21.93 -19.48
CA ARG A 54 2.78 -22.15 -19.23
C ARG A 54 2.93 -22.54 -17.77
N ALA A 55 3.30 -23.79 -17.53
CA ALA A 55 3.50 -24.35 -16.21
C ALA A 55 4.99 -24.63 -16.00
N TYR A 56 5.73 -23.59 -15.62
CA TYR A 56 7.17 -23.68 -15.45
C TYR A 56 7.51 -24.11 -14.02
N LEU A 57 8.18 -25.26 -13.88
CA LEU A 57 8.66 -25.75 -12.59
C LEU A 57 10.18 -25.71 -12.51
N TYR A 58 10.71 -25.05 -11.48
CA TYR A 58 12.14 -24.97 -11.19
C TYR A 58 12.46 -25.76 -9.91
N LYS A 59 13.38 -26.73 -10.00
CA LYS A 59 13.69 -27.67 -8.91
C LYS A 59 12.44 -28.39 -8.36
N PRO A 60 11.80 -29.26 -9.16
CA PRO A 60 10.54 -29.92 -8.81
C PRO A 60 10.60 -30.71 -7.49
N THR A 61 11.77 -31.26 -7.12
CA THR A 61 11.98 -31.95 -5.85
C THR A 61 11.89 -31.01 -4.64
N GLU A 62 12.46 -29.79 -4.74
CA GLU A 62 12.37 -28.77 -3.69
C GLU A 62 10.93 -28.29 -3.54
N LEU A 63 10.24 -28.07 -4.67
CA LEU A 63 8.84 -27.70 -4.68
C LEU A 63 7.95 -28.80 -4.07
N ALA A 64 8.19 -30.08 -4.40
CA ALA A 64 7.48 -31.20 -3.79
C ALA A 64 7.70 -31.30 -2.28
N GLN A 65 8.91 -30.99 -1.79
CA GLN A 65 9.19 -30.91 -0.35
C GLN A 65 8.45 -29.75 0.33
N ILE A 66 8.38 -28.58 -0.32
CA ILE A 66 7.59 -27.45 0.16
C ILE A 66 6.11 -27.83 0.19
N PHE A 67 5.58 -28.40 -0.88
CA PHE A 67 4.20 -28.87 -0.96
C PHE A 67 3.89 -29.88 0.15
N ARG A 68 4.74 -30.88 0.36
CA ARG A 68 4.57 -31.85 1.44
C ARG A 68 4.59 -31.17 2.79
N LYS A 69 5.53 -30.26 3.06
CA LYS A 69 5.65 -29.54 4.34
C LYS A 69 4.43 -28.66 4.63
N VAL A 70 3.97 -27.92 3.62
CA VAL A 70 2.80 -27.03 3.71
C VAL A 70 1.52 -27.84 3.93
N ASN A 71 1.29 -28.86 3.09
CA ASN A 71 0.14 -29.73 3.21
C ASN A 71 0.11 -30.43 4.56
N THR A 72 1.25 -30.92 5.04
CA THR A 72 1.34 -31.55 6.37
C THR A 72 0.92 -30.60 7.48
N ARG A 73 1.32 -29.33 7.42
CA ARG A 73 0.98 -28.34 8.46
C ARG A 73 -0.48 -27.92 8.41
N PHE A 74 -1.02 -27.74 7.21
CA PHE A 74 -2.39 -27.31 6.98
C PHE A 74 -3.39 -28.45 7.23
N TYR A 75 -3.23 -29.54 6.49
CA TYR A 75 -4.20 -30.63 6.43
C TYR A 75 -4.19 -31.54 7.65
N ARG A 76 -3.11 -31.65 8.43
CA ARG A 76 -3.14 -32.41 9.71
C ARG A 76 -4.12 -31.84 10.73
N ARG A 77 -4.36 -30.53 10.71
CA ARG A 77 -5.33 -29.88 11.61
C ARG A 77 -6.75 -30.02 11.09
N ALA A 78 -6.93 -30.00 9.77
CA ALA A 78 -8.23 -30.13 9.13
C ALA A 78 -8.72 -31.59 9.01
N TYR A 79 -7.79 -32.57 8.98
CA TYR A 79 -8.09 -33.98 8.74
C TYR A 79 -7.26 -34.89 9.69
N PRO A 80 -7.69 -35.04 10.95
CA PRO A 80 -6.96 -35.75 11.99
C PRO A 80 -6.96 -37.28 11.83
N ASP A 81 -7.94 -37.87 11.14
CA ASP A 81 -8.14 -39.33 11.05
C ASP A 81 -7.26 -40.03 9.99
N GLY A 82 -6.09 -39.46 9.70
CA GLY A 82 -5.08 -40.14 8.87
C GLY A 82 -5.33 -40.04 7.37
N LEU A 83 -5.49 -38.82 6.85
CA LEU A 83 -5.57 -38.62 5.40
C LEU A 83 -4.25 -38.93 4.71
N ASN A 84 -4.32 -39.61 3.57
CA ASN A 84 -3.17 -39.94 2.76
C ASN A 84 -2.57 -38.64 2.18
N LEU A 85 -1.53 -38.13 2.83
CA LEU A 85 -0.85 -36.88 2.46
C LEU A 85 -0.40 -36.88 0.99
N GLU A 86 -0.04 -38.05 0.44
CA GLU A 86 0.35 -38.15 -0.96
C GLU A 86 -0.83 -37.93 -1.91
N MET A 87 -2.02 -38.40 -1.55
CA MET A 87 -3.25 -38.12 -2.31
C MET A 87 -3.54 -36.62 -2.31
N LEU A 88 -3.53 -35.97 -1.13
CA LEU A 88 -3.75 -34.52 -1.02
C LEU A 88 -2.76 -33.68 -1.85
N VAL A 89 -1.49 -34.11 -1.95
CA VAL A 89 -0.51 -33.46 -2.82
C VAL A 89 -0.89 -33.58 -4.29
N GLN A 90 -1.38 -34.75 -4.73
CA GLN A 90 -1.84 -34.93 -6.11
C GLN A 90 -3.11 -34.16 -6.40
N ASP A 91 -4.05 -34.15 -5.46
CA ASP A 91 -5.31 -33.43 -5.57
C ASP A 91 -5.12 -31.92 -5.69
N ASN A 92 -4.14 -31.37 -4.96
CA ASN A 92 -3.79 -29.96 -5.07
C ASN A 92 -3.15 -29.61 -6.42
N LYS A 93 -2.27 -30.49 -6.95
CA LYS A 93 -1.72 -30.32 -8.31
C LYS A 93 -2.83 -30.37 -9.36
N LEU A 94 -3.78 -31.27 -9.17
CA LEU A 94 -4.93 -31.41 -10.04
C LEU A 94 -5.83 -30.17 -9.99
N SER A 95 -6.20 -29.71 -8.79
CA SER A 95 -6.96 -28.48 -8.60
C SER A 95 -6.29 -27.28 -9.26
N LEU A 96 -4.95 -27.17 -9.19
CA LEU A 96 -4.21 -26.13 -9.91
C LEU A 96 -4.34 -26.27 -11.43
N LEU A 97 -4.21 -27.48 -11.98
CA LEU A 97 -4.42 -27.69 -13.42
C LEU A 97 -5.85 -27.32 -13.85
N PHE A 98 -6.86 -27.65 -13.04
CA PHE A 98 -8.24 -27.22 -13.27
C PHE A 98 -8.35 -25.71 -13.30
N HIS A 99 -7.86 -25.04 -12.26
CA HIS A 99 -7.87 -23.59 -12.13
C HIS A 99 -7.32 -22.93 -13.41
N GLU A 100 -6.13 -23.34 -13.83
CA GLU A 100 -5.46 -22.81 -15.03
C GLU A 100 -6.29 -23.05 -16.31
N GLN A 101 -6.94 -24.20 -16.46
CA GLN A 101 -7.81 -24.44 -17.62
C GLN A 101 -9.08 -23.56 -17.59
N PHE A 102 -9.60 -23.26 -16.39
CA PHE A 102 -10.80 -22.45 -16.22
C PHE A 102 -10.59 -20.95 -16.48
N HIS A 103 -9.36 -20.43 -16.46
CA HIS A 103 -9.05 -19.07 -16.96
C HIS A 103 -9.64 -18.82 -18.37
N LYS A 104 -9.72 -19.86 -19.22
CA LYS A 104 -10.30 -19.74 -20.57
C LYS A 104 -11.82 -19.52 -20.61
N LEU A 105 -12.53 -19.91 -19.56
CA LEU A 105 -13.98 -19.69 -19.48
C LEU A 105 -14.29 -18.29 -18.96
N CYS A 106 -13.31 -17.62 -18.36
CA CYS A 106 -13.36 -16.21 -18.05
C CYS A 106 -13.17 -15.39 -19.34
N PRO A 107 -14.02 -14.39 -19.61
CA PRO A 107 -13.81 -13.49 -20.72
C PRO A 107 -12.50 -12.71 -20.54
N GLU A 108 -11.46 -13.08 -21.27
CA GLU A 108 -10.19 -12.37 -21.32
C GLU A 108 -10.12 -11.50 -22.57
N THR A 109 -10.86 -10.40 -22.58
CA THR A 109 -10.48 -9.25 -23.39
C THR A 109 -9.81 -8.24 -22.47
N SER A 110 -8.89 -7.44 -22.99
CA SER A 110 -8.38 -6.27 -22.24
C SER A 110 -9.51 -5.37 -21.72
N THR A 111 -10.67 -5.43 -22.37
CA THR A 111 -11.91 -4.79 -21.92
C THR A 111 -12.47 -5.41 -20.63
N ASP A 112 -12.47 -6.73 -20.49
CA ASP A 112 -13.01 -7.41 -19.31
C ASP A 112 -12.08 -7.26 -18.10
N GLU A 113 -10.77 -7.37 -18.30
CA GLU A 113 -9.77 -7.05 -17.26
C GLU A 113 -9.94 -5.61 -16.76
N ARG A 114 -10.05 -4.65 -17.68
CA ARG A 114 -10.30 -3.25 -17.32
C ARG A 114 -11.60 -3.06 -16.56
N LYS A 115 -12.68 -3.75 -16.95
CA LYS A 115 -13.98 -3.66 -16.26
C LYS A 115 -13.97 -4.29 -14.88
N ILE A 116 -13.21 -5.37 -14.67
CA ILE A 116 -12.97 -5.93 -13.34
C ILE A 116 -12.20 -4.92 -12.49
N ASP A 117 -11.14 -4.32 -13.03
CA ASP A 117 -10.37 -3.29 -12.32
C ASP A 117 -11.23 -2.05 -11.98
N GLU A 118 -12.07 -1.60 -12.92
CA GLU A 118 -13.04 -0.52 -12.71
C GLU A 118 -14.03 -0.87 -11.58
N ALA A 119 -14.54 -2.11 -11.55
CA ALA A 119 -15.43 -2.58 -10.49
C ALA A 119 -14.72 -2.65 -9.12
N ILE A 120 -13.49 -3.16 -9.07
CA ILE A 120 -12.66 -3.19 -7.85
C ILE A 120 -12.40 -1.76 -7.37
N TYR A 121 -12.01 -0.85 -8.27
CA TYR A 121 -11.77 0.55 -7.94
C TYR A 121 -13.03 1.25 -7.41
N SER A 122 -14.18 0.98 -8.02
CA SER A 122 -15.48 1.50 -7.60
C SER A 122 -15.81 1.04 -6.17
N ALA A 123 -15.63 -0.26 -5.88
CA ALA A 123 -15.84 -0.83 -4.55
C ALA A 123 -14.93 -0.17 -3.49
N ILE A 124 -13.63 -0.07 -3.78
CA ILE A 124 -12.64 0.59 -2.92
C ILE A 124 -13.01 2.06 -2.71
N SER A 125 -13.45 2.76 -3.74
CA SER A 125 -13.82 4.17 -3.64
C SER A 125 -15.05 4.41 -2.77
N LYS A 126 -16.02 3.50 -2.80
CA LYS A 126 -17.23 3.57 -1.98
C LYS A 126 -16.94 3.28 -0.51
N GLU A 127 -16.14 2.26 -0.22
CA GLU A 127 -15.86 1.80 1.15
C GLU A 127 -14.72 2.61 1.82
N CYS A 128 -13.64 2.85 1.08
CA CYS A 128 -12.42 3.45 1.60
C CYS A 128 -12.30 4.93 1.23
N GLN A 129 -13.33 5.73 1.55
CA GLN A 129 -13.39 7.16 1.21
C GLN A 129 -12.26 7.99 1.84
N TYR A 130 -11.66 7.50 2.92
CA TYR A 130 -10.54 8.11 3.62
C TYR A 130 -9.19 7.87 2.94
N ILE A 131 -9.11 6.93 1.99
CA ILE A 131 -7.88 6.63 1.24
C ILE A 131 -7.78 7.58 0.04
N PRO A 132 -6.70 8.35 -0.11
CA PRO A 132 -6.53 9.26 -1.24
C PRO A 132 -6.58 8.53 -2.59
N ASP A 133 -7.18 9.16 -3.61
CA ASP A 133 -7.40 8.52 -4.93
C ASP A 133 -6.15 7.95 -5.57
N HIS A 134 -4.98 8.58 -5.37
CA HIS A 134 -3.72 8.10 -5.94
C HIS A 134 -3.20 6.78 -5.34
N TRP A 135 -3.70 6.35 -4.17
CA TRP A 135 -3.36 5.05 -3.56
C TRP A 135 -4.30 3.92 -3.98
N LYS A 136 -5.51 4.25 -4.46
CA LYS A 136 -6.52 3.25 -4.84
C LYS A 136 -6.06 2.31 -5.97
N PRO A 137 -5.28 2.74 -6.98
CA PRO A 137 -4.72 1.82 -7.97
C PRO A 137 -3.85 0.71 -7.37
N ASN A 138 -3.12 0.99 -6.27
CA ASN A 138 -2.34 -0.04 -5.58
C ASN A 138 -3.28 -1.08 -4.93
N LEU A 139 -4.36 -0.64 -4.31
CA LEU A 139 -5.36 -1.56 -3.75
C LEU A 139 -6.04 -2.42 -4.84
N VAL A 140 -6.30 -1.85 -6.02
CA VAL A 140 -6.77 -2.62 -7.19
C VAL A 140 -5.74 -3.69 -7.57
N ALA A 141 -4.47 -3.31 -7.74
CA ALA A 141 -3.40 -4.25 -8.09
C ALA A 141 -3.24 -5.36 -7.04
N ASN A 142 -3.38 -5.04 -5.75
CA ASN A 142 -3.19 -5.96 -4.63
C ASN A 142 -4.35 -6.94 -4.46
N SER A 143 -5.51 -6.64 -5.03
CA SER A 143 -6.72 -7.48 -4.93
C SER A 143 -7.09 -8.20 -6.23
N ARG A 144 -6.67 -7.67 -7.39
CA ARG A 144 -7.01 -8.17 -8.74
C ARG A 144 -6.88 -9.69 -8.87
N ASN A 145 -5.71 -10.25 -8.52
CA ASN A 145 -5.47 -11.68 -8.68
C ASN A 145 -6.41 -12.52 -7.81
N CYS A 146 -6.65 -12.12 -6.57
CA CYS A 146 -7.57 -12.84 -5.70
C CYS A 146 -9.02 -12.77 -6.20
N VAL A 147 -9.44 -11.64 -6.77
CA VAL A 147 -10.78 -11.48 -7.35
C VAL A 147 -10.94 -12.39 -8.56
N TRP A 148 -9.93 -12.46 -9.43
CA TRP A 148 -9.92 -13.40 -10.54
C TRP A 148 -9.94 -14.85 -10.08
N ASP A 149 -9.10 -15.20 -9.10
CA ASP A 149 -9.07 -16.54 -8.51
C ASP A 149 -10.46 -16.90 -7.96
N CYS A 150 -11.15 -15.96 -7.31
CA CYS A 150 -12.52 -16.16 -6.81
C CYS A 150 -13.50 -16.53 -7.91
N ILE A 151 -13.46 -15.83 -9.05
CA ILE A 151 -14.35 -16.09 -10.18
C ILE A 151 -14.06 -17.47 -10.80
N ILE A 152 -12.78 -17.75 -11.02
CA ILE A 152 -12.30 -18.97 -11.68
C ILE A 152 -12.62 -20.19 -10.83
N ASP A 153 -12.33 -20.11 -9.54
CA ASP A 153 -12.54 -21.22 -8.63
C ASP A 153 -14.04 -21.47 -8.38
N LEU A 154 -14.89 -20.43 -8.38
CA LEU A 154 -16.35 -20.60 -8.37
C LEU A 154 -16.82 -21.42 -9.57
N PHE A 155 -16.30 -21.13 -10.77
CA PHE A 155 -16.61 -21.90 -11.97
C PHE A 155 -16.07 -23.33 -11.86
N GLN A 156 -14.81 -23.48 -11.46
CA GLN A 156 -14.17 -24.76 -11.27
C GLN A 156 -15.00 -25.65 -10.33
N TYR A 157 -15.32 -25.15 -9.14
CA TYR A 157 -16.05 -25.91 -8.13
C TYR A 157 -17.46 -26.25 -8.61
N TYR A 158 -18.18 -25.30 -9.21
CA TYR A 158 -19.50 -25.56 -9.76
C TYR A 158 -19.49 -26.73 -10.75
N TYR A 159 -18.56 -26.70 -11.71
CA TYR A 159 -18.50 -27.74 -12.74
C TYR A 159 -18.08 -29.10 -12.18
N ILE A 160 -17.12 -29.12 -11.25
CA ILE A 160 -16.65 -30.38 -10.65
C ILE A 160 -17.73 -31.02 -9.78
N THR A 161 -18.47 -30.22 -9.02
CA THR A 161 -19.35 -30.70 -7.95
C THR A 161 -20.80 -30.86 -8.38
N TYR A 162 -21.31 -29.93 -9.20
CA TYR A 162 -22.75 -29.79 -9.49
C TYR A 162 -23.12 -29.97 -10.97
N ASP A 163 -22.20 -29.81 -11.93
CA ASP A 163 -22.50 -30.12 -13.33
C ASP A 163 -22.58 -31.64 -13.54
N ALA A 164 -23.79 -32.15 -13.76
CA ALA A 164 -24.04 -33.59 -13.83
C ALA A 164 -23.22 -34.31 -14.92
N LYS A 165 -22.99 -33.65 -16.06
CA LYS A 165 -22.23 -34.24 -17.17
C LYS A 165 -20.76 -34.32 -16.81
N PHE A 166 -20.19 -33.23 -16.31
CA PHE A 166 -18.78 -33.15 -15.98
C PHE A 166 -18.45 -34.02 -14.76
N LYS A 167 -19.27 -33.98 -13.72
CA LYS A 167 -19.19 -34.86 -12.55
C LYS A 167 -19.20 -36.33 -12.96
N ARG A 168 -20.08 -36.73 -13.89
CA ARG A 168 -20.11 -38.10 -14.41
C ARG A 168 -18.81 -38.48 -15.09
N ILE A 169 -18.31 -37.64 -16.01
CA ILE A 169 -17.04 -37.86 -16.71
C ILE A 169 -15.89 -38.02 -15.71
N LEU A 170 -15.79 -37.12 -14.72
CA LEU A 170 -14.78 -37.22 -13.67
C LEU A 170 -14.93 -38.50 -12.84
N SER A 171 -16.16 -38.88 -12.48
CA SER A 171 -16.40 -40.09 -11.67
C SER A 171 -16.13 -41.41 -12.39
N GLU A 172 -16.29 -41.43 -13.72
CA GLU A 172 -16.04 -42.61 -14.57
C GLU A 172 -14.55 -42.75 -14.92
N GLN A 173 -13.82 -41.63 -15.00
CA GLN A 173 -12.45 -41.59 -15.54
C GLN A 173 -11.39 -41.40 -14.44
N LEU A 174 -11.71 -40.73 -13.33
CA LEU A 174 -10.83 -40.66 -12.17
C LEU A 174 -11.03 -41.92 -11.33
N ARG A 175 -9.92 -42.56 -10.95
CA ARG A 175 -9.95 -43.68 -10.01
C ARG A 175 -10.64 -43.24 -8.71
N PRO A 176 -11.30 -44.15 -7.96
CA PRO A 176 -11.90 -43.81 -6.67
C PRO A 176 -10.92 -43.13 -5.71
N GLU A 177 -9.64 -43.50 -5.78
CA GLU A 177 -8.52 -42.89 -5.06
C GLU A 177 -8.01 -41.54 -5.61
N ASN A 178 -8.54 -41.05 -6.73
CA ASN A 178 -8.21 -39.77 -7.37
C ASN A 178 -9.43 -38.81 -7.40
N ARG A 179 -10.42 -39.03 -6.53
CA ARG A 179 -11.52 -38.07 -6.34
C ARG A 179 -10.93 -36.82 -5.70
N LEU A 180 -11.24 -35.66 -6.26
CA LEU A 180 -10.89 -34.38 -5.64
C LEU A 180 -11.49 -34.34 -4.21
N PRO A 181 -10.68 -34.24 -3.15
CA PRO A 181 -11.16 -34.12 -1.80
C PRO A 181 -12.02 -32.88 -1.66
N GLU A 182 -13.00 -32.97 -0.77
CA GLU A 182 -13.79 -31.81 -0.40
C GLU A 182 -12.91 -30.86 0.42
N GLY A 183 -13.06 -29.54 0.20
CA GLY A 183 -12.26 -28.54 0.89
C GLY A 183 -10.79 -28.44 0.43
N ILE A 184 -10.48 -28.73 -0.84
CA ILE A 184 -9.15 -28.36 -1.39
C ILE A 184 -9.05 -26.84 -1.39
N ILE A 185 -8.05 -26.32 -0.69
CA ILE A 185 -7.66 -24.93 -0.83
C ILE A 185 -6.49 -24.88 -1.80
N PRO A 186 -6.59 -24.10 -2.88
CA PRO A 186 -5.53 -24.05 -3.87
C PRO A 186 -4.17 -23.75 -3.23
N LEU A 187 -3.24 -24.69 -3.41
CA LEU A 187 -1.96 -24.71 -2.72
C LEU A 187 -1.06 -23.52 -3.05
N PHE A 188 -1.27 -22.87 -4.19
CA PHE A 188 -0.53 -21.68 -4.60
C PHE A 188 -0.73 -20.50 -3.66
N ASP A 189 -1.92 -20.36 -3.08
CA ASP A 189 -2.18 -19.32 -2.06
C ASP A 189 -1.45 -19.62 -0.77
N ILE A 190 -1.24 -20.90 -0.47
CA ILE A 190 -0.55 -21.35 0.74
C ILE A 190 0.98 -21.34 0.56
N VAL A 191 1.50 -21.65 -0.63
CA VAL A 191 2.95 -21.63 -0.94
C VAL A 191 3.46 -20.20 -1.13
N SER A 192 2.68 -19.34 -1.78
CA SER A 192 3.00 -17.90 -1.91
C SER A 192 3.05 -17.24 -0.52
N THR A 193 2.18 -17.67 0.40
CA THR A 193 2.13 -17.18 1.79
C THR A 193 3.11 -17.89 2.75
N PHE A 194 3.71 -19.04 2.38
CA PHE A 194 4.65 -19.75 3.27
C PHE A 194 6.07 -19.18 3.22
N LYS A 195 6.47 -18.57 2.10
CA LYS A 195 7.78 -17.89 1.99
C LYS A 195 7.81 -16.58 2.78
N GLU A 196 6.68 -15.91 2.90
CA GLU A 196 6.54 -14.67 3.64
C GLU A 196 6.01 -14.98 5.05
N LYS A 197 6.85 -14.89 6.09
CA LYS A 197 6.52 -15.30 7.47
C LYS A 197 5.34 -14.55 8.13
N LYS A 198 4.58 -13.72 7.41
CA LYS A 198 3.43 -12.97 7.91
C LYS A 198 2.26 -13.01 6.92
N TRP A 199 1.08 -13.28 7.47
CA TRP A 199 -0.20 -13.12 6.79
C TRP A 199 -0.56 -11.62 6.77
N ASP A 200 0.18 -10.78 6.04
CA ASP A 200 -0.15 -9.36 5.86
C ASP A 200 -1.28 -9.14 4.82
N MET A 201 -2.13 -10.16 4.63
CA MET A 201 -3.15 -10.23 3.58
C MET A 201 -4.51 -10.65 4.16
N ALA A 202 -5.08 -9.83 5.06
CA ALA A 202 -6.42 -10.06 5.62
C ALA A 202 -7.46 -10.32 4.52
N PHE A 203 -7.40 -9.56 3.41
CA PHE A 203 -8.19 -9.81 2.20
C PHE A 203 -8.12 -11.25 1.69
N TYR A 204 -6.92 -11.79 1.45
CA TYR A 204 -6.75 -13.18 1.00
C TYR A 204 -7.24 -14.19 2.05
N THR A 205 -7.08 -13.89 3.33
CA THR A 205 -7.56 -14.78 4.40
C THR A 205 -9.08 -14.87 4.41
N LEU A 206 -9.75 -13.73 4.27
CA LEU A 206 -11.21 -13.61 4.20
C LEU A 206 -11.77 -14.29 2.96
N THR A 207 -11.13 -14.13 1.80
CA THR A 207 -11.55 -14.90 0.63
C THR A 207 -11.38 -16.39 0.90
N ARG A 208 -10.23 -16.87 1.40
CA ARG A 208 -10.03 -18.30 1.71
C ARG A 208 -10.96 -18.85 2.80
N LEU A 209 -11.47 -18.02 3.71
CA LEU A 209 -12.59 -18.38 4.60
C LEU A 209 -13.88 -18.62 3.82
N MET A 210 -14.21 -17.76 2.85
CA MET A 210 -15.35 -17.94 1.95
C MET A 210 -15.21 -19.23 1.11
N TYR A 211 -14.00 -19.54 0.65
CA TYR A 211 -13.72 -20.80 -0.04
C TYR A 211 -13.96 -22.00 0.86
N ALA A 212 -13.41 -21.95 2.08
CA ALA A 212 -13.55 -23.02 3.06
C ALA A 212 -15.01 -23.31 3.37
N SER A 213 -15.84 -22.27 3.53
CA SER A 213 -17.26 -22.42 3.80
C SER A 213 -18.00 -22.96 2.58
N LEU A 214 -17.88 -22.30 1.42
CA LEU A 214 -18.69 -22.64 0.25
C LEU A 214 -18.27 -23.97 -0.40
N PHE A 215 -16.97 -24.26 -0.52
CA PHE A 215 -16.46 -25.32 -1.42
C PHE A 215 -16.07 -26.62 -0.70
N CYS A 216 -16.75 -26.92 0.41
CA CYS A 216 -16.60 -28.15 1.16
C CYS A 216 -17.99 -28.64 1.56
N ASN A 217 -18.44 -29.82 1.08
CA ASN A 217 -19.77 -30.32 1.44
C ASN A 217 -19.76 -31.03 2.80
N ASP A 218 -18.64 -31.68 3.16
CA ASP A 218 -18.43 -32.30 4.46
C ASP A 218 -18.31 -31.22 5.53
N PHE A 219 -19.28 -31.23 6.45
CA PHE A 219 -19.44 -30.21 7.48
C PHE A 219 -18.30 -30.21 8.51
N GLU A 220 -17.77 -31.39 8.84
CA GLU A 220 -16.69 -31.52 9.82
C GLU A 220 -15.38 -30.97 9.24
N ILE A 221 -15.07 -31.35 8.01
CA ILE A 221 -13.93 -30.82 7.27
C ILE A 221 -14.08 -29.31 7.07
N ARG A 222 -15.27 -28.85 6.63
CA ARG A 222 -15.57 -27.42 6.44
C ARG A 222 -15.28 -26.62 7.69
N ASN A 223 -15.81 -27.03 8.84
CA ASN A 223 -15.62 -26.33 10.10
C ASN A 223 -14.16 -26.26 10.53
N ARG A 224 -13.40 -27.35 10.34
CA ARG A 224 -11.98 -27.35 10.71
C ARG A 224 -11.14 -26.45 9.80
N ILE A 225 -11.41 -26.48 8.50
CA ILE A 225 -10.76 -25.60 7.52
C ILE A 225 -11.11 -24.14 7.80
N TYR A 226 -12.40 -23.86 8.02
CA TYR A 226 -12.88 -22.53 8.37
C TYR A 226 -12.19 -22.01 9.63
N SER A 227 -12.21 -22.79 10.72
CA SER A 227 -11.56 -22.44 11.99
C SER A 227 -10.07 -22.18 11.82
N TYR A 228 -9.37 -22.94 10.97
CA TYR A 228 -7.95 -22.72 10.72
C TYR A 228 -7.65 -21.32 10.16
N PHE A 229 -8.46 -20.80 9.24
CA PHE A 229 -8.27 -19.44 8.73
C PHE A 229 -8.83 -18.37 9.66
N ALA A 230 -9.90 -18.67 10.40
CA ALA A 230 -10.47 -17.76 11.38
C ALA A 230 -9.46 -17.49 12.51
N ASP A 231 -8.78 -18.53 13.02
CA ASP A 231 -7.70 -18.44 14.01
C ASP A 231 -6.52 -17.54 13.59
N LYS A 232 -6.37 -17.30 12.28
CA LYS A 232 -5.29 -16.49 11.71
C LYS A 232 -5.67 -15.03 11.54
N MET A 233 -6.94 -14.71 11.69
CA MET A 233 -7.46 -13.35 11.69
C MET A 233 -7.49 -12.84 13.13
N ASP A 234 -6.89 -11.68 13.39
CA ASP A 234 -7.00 -10.97 14.68
C ASP A 234 -8.33 -10.21 14.77
N GLU A 235 -9.36 -10.66 14.05
CA GLU A 235 -10.61 -9.94 13.85
C GLU A 235 -11.77 -10.73 14.43
N GLN A 236 -12.43 -10.17 15.45
CA GLN A 236 -13.52 -10.81 16.20
C GLN A 236 -14.80 -11.04 15.36
N ASN A 237 -14.80 -10.72 14.05
CA ASN A 237 -16.01 -10.79 13.22
C ASN A 237 -15.78 -11.24 11.76
N CYS A 238 -14.78 -12.08 11.51
CA CYS A 238 -14.49 -12.59 10.16
C CYS A 238 -15.70 -13.27 9.49
N THR A 239 -16.57 -13.94 10.24
CA THR A 239 -17.81 -14.55 9.73
C THR A 239 -18.75 -13.53 9.12
N ALA A 240 -18.99 -12.41 9.80
CA ALA A 240 -19.88 -11.38 9.29
C ALA A 240 -19.29 -10.70 8.04
N VAL A 241 -17.98 -10.47 8.01
CA VAL A 241 -17.30 -9.89 6.83
C VAL A 241 -17.45 -10.80 5.62
N VAL A 242 -17.20 -12.10 5.79
CA VAL A 242 -17.34 -13.10 4.72
C VAL A 242 -18.81 -13.25 4.28
N CYS A 243 -19.74 -13.34 5.22
CA CYS A 243 -21.18 -13.37 4.95
C CYS A 243 -21.61 -12.17 4.11
N ASN A 244 -21.18 -10.96 4.49
CA ASN A 244 -21.45 -9.74 3.74
C ASN A 244 -20.79 -9.73 2.36
N ALA A 245 -19.59 -10.29 2.21
CA ALA A 245 -18.94 -10.46 0.91
C ALA A 245 -19.76 -11.38 -0.02
N VAL A 246 -20.31 -12.48 0.50
CA VAL A 246 -21.17 -13.38 -0.28
C VAL A 246 -22.48 -12.69 -0.70
N LYS A 247 -23.14 -11.97 0.22
CA LYS A 247 -24.31 -11.14 -0.11
C LYS A 247 -23.99 -10.03 -1.11
N GLY A 248 -22.76 -9.51 -1.06
CA GLY A 248 -22.23 -8.50 -1.94
C GLY A 248 -22.34 -8.86 -3.42
N PHE A 249 -22.24 -10.13 -3.80
CA PHE A 249 -22.37 -10.56 -5.20
C PHE A 249 -23.68 -10.16 -5.87
N ILE A 250 -24.76 -9.94 -5.10
CA ILE A 250 -26.03 -9.47 -5.65
C ILE A 250 -26.32 -8.00 -5.34
N SER A 251 -25.56 -7.34 -4.46
CA SER A 251 -25.94 -6.03 -3.90
C SER A 251 -26.09 -4.94 -4.96
N GLU A 252 -25.23 -4.95 -5.98
CA GLU A 252 -25.22 -3.94 -7.05
C GLU A 252 -25.98 -4.36 -8.31
N ILE A 253 -26.59 -5.55 -8.32
CA ILE A 253 -27.35 -6.04 -9.47
C ILE A 253 -28.80 -5.56 -9.32
N ASP A 254 -29.38 -5.00 -10.38
CA ASP A 254 -30.78 -4.58 -10.38
C ASP A 254 -31.75 -5.77 -10.17
N ASP A 255 -32.81 -5.56 -9.37
CA ASP A 255 -33.80 -6.61 -9.03
C ASP A 255 -34.54 -7.17 -10.26
N LYS A 256 -34.66 -6.40 -11.34
CA LYS A 256 -35.20 -6.91 -12.61
C LYS A 256 -34.27 -7.95 -13.22
N ILE A 257 -32.96 -7.75 -13.14
CA ILE A 257 -31.97 -8.70 -13.64
C ILE A 257 -31.92 -9.92 -12.74
N LEU A 258 -31.93 -9.74 -11.41
CA LEU A 258 -31.99 -10.87 -10.47
C LEU A 258 -33.24 -11.73 -10.71
N ARG A 259 -34.42 -11.12 -10.90
CA ARG A 259 -35.65 -11.86 -11.26
C ARG A 259 -35.53 -12.61 -12.58
N TRP A 260 -34.84 -12.06 -13.57
CA TRP A 260 -34.58 -12.77 -14.83
C TRP A 260 -33.61 -13.95 -14.66
N LEU A 261 -32.73 -13.91 -13.65
CA LEU A 261 -31.89 -15.04 -13.23
C LEU A 261 -32.62 -16.00 -12.28
N GLU A 262 -33.90 -15.76 -11.99
CA GLU A 262 -34.68 -16.52 -11.00
C GLU A 262 -34.09 -16.44 -9.58
N ILE A 263 -33.38 -15.35 -9.28
CA ILE A 263 -32.79 -15.07 -7.96
C ILE A 263 -33.63 -13.99 -7.27
N ASN A 264 -34.16 -14.32 -6.08
CA ASN A 264 -34.77 -13.33 -5.20
C ASN A 264 -33.72 -12.85 -4.19
N ARG A 265 -33.53 -11.53 -4.10
CA ARG A 265 -32.53 -10.91 -3.22
C ARG A 265 -32.73 -11.25 -1.75
N ASN A 266 -33.98 -11.21 -1.27
CA ASN A 266 -34.26 -11.45 0.14
C ASN A 266 -34.03 -12.93 0.47
N ASP A 267 -34.56 -13.83 -0.36
CA ASP A 267 -34.38 -15.28 -0.19
C ASP A 267 -32.88 -15.65 -0.25
N PHE A 268 -32.11 -15.06 -1.16
CA PHE A 268 -30.66 -15.28 -1.24
C PHE A 268 -29.94 -14.77 0.01
N ASN A 269 -30.26 -13.56 0.49
CA ASN A 269 -29.65 -13.00 1.69
C ASN A 269 -29.97 -13.84 2.94
N GLU A 270 -31.22 -14.27 3.09
CA GLU A 270 -31.66 -15.14 4.19
C GLU A 270 -30.97 -16.50 4.14
N GLU A 271 -30.81 -17.08 2.94
CA GLU A 271 -30.08 -18.33 2.77
C GLU A 271 -28.60 -18.19 3.13
N VAL A 272 -27.95 -17.10 2.71
CA VAL A 272 -26.56 -16.82 3.09
C VAL A 272 -26.43 -16.62 4.61
N ASP A 273 -27.37 -15.92 5.25
CA ASP A 273 -27.39 -15.79 6.72
C ASP A 273 -27.54 -17.14 7.41
N GLN A 274 -28.51 -17.94 6.99
CA GLN A 274 -28.76 -19.26 7.57
C GLN A 274 -27.54 -20.17 7.41
N PHE A 275 -26.88 -20.11 6.25
CA PHE A 275 -25.68 -20.87 5.96
C PHE A 275 -24.50 -20.49 6.85
N TYR A 276 -24.19 -19.19 6.98
CA TYR A 276 -23.06 -18.74 7.82
C TYR A 276 -23.35 -18.82 9.33
N ASN A 277 -24.62 -18.80 9.74
CA ASN A 277 -25.01 -19.02 11.13
C ASN A 277 -24.97 -20.50 11.54
N ASN A 278 -25.06 -21.44 10.58
CA ASN A 278 -25.06 -22.89 10.82
C ASN A 278 -24.20 -23.63 9.78
N LEU A 279 -22.90 -23.32 9.77
CA LEU A 279 -21.93 -23.91 8.83
C LEU A 279 -21.85 -25.44 8.92
N ASP A 280 -22.27 -26.01 10.04
CA ASP A 280 -22.22 -27.43 10.40
C ASP A 280 -23.39 -28.27 9.85
N SER A 281 -24.43 -27.66 9.29
CA SER A 281 -25.61 -28.41 8.84
C SER A 281 -26.20 -27.97 7.50
N GLN A 282 -25.77 -26.84 6.95
CA GLN A 282 -26.38 -26.25 5.75
C GLN A 282 -25.56 -26.50 4.48
N SER A 283 -26.25 -26.84 3.37
CA SER A 283 -25.61 -26.96 2.07
C SER A 283 -25.35 -25.59 1.45
N SER A 284 -24.22 -25.43 0.76
CA SER A 284 -23.88 -24.23 -0.02
C SER A 284 -24.35 -24.32 -1.49
N GLU A 285 -25.00 -25.41 -1.89
CA GLU A 285 -25.26 -25.73 -3.29
C GLU A 285 -26.05 -24.65 -4.03
N LYS A 286 -27.16 -24.17 -3.45
CA LYS A 286 -28.00 -23.16 -4.10
C LYS A 286 -27.28 -21.80 -4.15
N ILE A 287 -26.61 -21.38 -3.07
CA ILE A 287 -25.72 -20.21 -3.09
C ILE A 287 -24.72 -20.29 -4.25
N ILE A 288 -24.02 -21.42 -4.42
CA ILE A 288 -23.01 -21.57 -5.47
C ILE A 288 -23.61 -21.57 -6.87
N LYS A 289 -24.78 -22.21 -7.06
CA LYS A 289 -25.52 -22.16 -8.33
C LYS A 289 -25.87 -20.72 -8.69
N ASP A 290 -26.38 -19.94 -7.75
CA ASP A 290 -26.77 -18.55 -7.97
C ASP A 290 -25.53 -17.68 -8.29
N LEU A 291 -24.45 -17.81 -7.51
CA LEU A 291 -23.18 -17.11 -7.75
C LEU A 291 -22.59 -17.46 -9.14
N PHE A 292 -22.64 -18.72 -9.53
CA PHE A 292 -22.20 -19.17 -10.84
C PHE A 292 -23.00 -18.49 -11.97
N GLN A 293 -24.33 -18.48 -11.87
CA GLN A 293 -25.21 -17.83 -12.86
C GLN A 293 -24.91 -16.33 -13.00
N ILE A 294 -24.66 -15.65 -11.89
CA ILE A 294 -24.32 -14.22 -11.83
C ILE A 294 -22.97 -13.96 -12.51
N LEU A 295 -21.93 -14.71 -12.16
CA LEU A 295 -20.57 -14.44 -12.62
C LEU A 295 -20.32 -14.91 -14.05
N GLN A 296 -21.05 -15.91 -14.54
CA GLN A 296 -20.93 -16.38 -15.92
C GLN A 296 -21.35 -15.30 -16.94
N ARG A 297 -22.24 -14.37 -16.55
CA ARG A 297 -22.80 -13.35 -17.44
C ARG A 297 -22.07 -12.02 -17.30
N THR A 298 -21.56 -11.49 -18.42
CA THR A 298 -20.85 -10.19 -18.46
C THR A 298 -21.72 -9.02 -17.97
N GLN A 299 -23.04 -9.09 -18.14
CA GLN A 299 -23.99 -8.03 -17.72
C GLN A 299 -24.06 -7.85 -16.20
N THR A 300 -23.86 -8.92 -15.44
CA THR A 300 -23.98 -8.94 -13.97
C THR A 300 -22.64 -9.03 -13.27
N ARG A 301 -21.63 -9.64 -13.91
CA ARG A 301 -20.32 -9.90 -13.30
C ARG A 301 -19.67 -8.68 -12.65
N TYR A 302 -19.62 -7.54 -13.34
CA TYR A 302 -18.90 -6.36 -12.83
C TYR A 302 -19.58 -5.74 -11.61
N ALA A 303 -20.92 -5.67 -11.64
CA ALA A 303 -21.70 -5.26 -10.47
C ALA A 303 -21.50 -6.24 -9.31
N ALA A 304 -21.51 -7.55 -9.59
CA ALA A 304 -21.28 -8.58 -8.60
C ALA A 304 -19.88 -8.49 -7.96
N VAL A 305 -18.85 -8.26 -8.77
CA VAL A 305 -17.47 -8.05 -8.31
C VAL A 305 -17.36 -6.80 -7.45
N GLU A 306 -17.99 -5.70 -7.86
CA GLU A 306 -18.01 -4.48 -7.06
C GLU A 306 -18.64 -4.71 -5.67
N GLY A 307 -19.80 -5.36 -5.62
CA GLY A 307 -20.48 -5.65 -4.37
C GLY A 307 -19.73 -6.66 -3.49
N PHE A 308 -19.10 -7.68 -4.09
CA PHE A 308 -18.25 -8.65 -3.40
C PHE A 308 -17.01 -8.01 -2.77
N VAL A 309 -16.32 -7.12 -3.49
CA VAL A 309 -15.07 -6.51 -3.03
C VAL A 309 -15.33 -5.45 -1.97
N ARG A 310 -16.46 -4.76 -2.02
CA ARG A 310 -16.80 -3.66 -1.09
C ARG A 310 -16.60 -3.98 0.39
N PRO A 311 -17.25 -4.99 0.97
CA PRO A 311 -17.08 -5.33 2.40
C PRO A 311 -15.68 -5.87 2.72
N LEU A 312 -14.89 -6.21 1.71
CA LEU A 312 -13.52 -6.66 1.85
C LEU A 312 -12.48 -5.55 1.66
N ALA A 313 -12.88 -4.36 1.18
CA ALA A 313 -11.98 -3.34 0.69
C ALA A 313 -11.06 -2.77 1.79
N SER A 314 -11.57 -2.60 3.00
CA SER A 314 -10.81 -2.18 4.20
C SER A 314 -9.71 -3.17 4.60
N HIS A 315 -9.77 -4.41 4.11
CA HIS A 315 -8.82 -5.49 4.42
C HIS A 315 -7.76 -5.68 3.32
N ILE A 316 -7.82 -4.90 2.24
CA ILE A 316 -6.82 -4.91 1.17
C ILE A 316 -5.59 -4.13 1.65
N SER A 317 -4.42 -4.79 1.66
CA SER A 317 -3.17 -4.15 2.06
C SER A 317 -2.78 -3.03 1.10
N LEU A 318 -2.31 -1.90 1.63
CA LEU A 318 -1.72 -0.81 0.84
C LEU A 318 -0.27 -1.09 0.41
N TYR A 319 0.41 -2.04 1.08
CA TYR A 319 1.88 -2.09 1.12
C TYR A 319 2.53 -3.20 0.29
N LYS A 320 1.76 -4.02 -0.45
CA LYS A 320 2.33 -5.03 -1.36
C LYS A 320 1.42 -5.35 -2.55
N PRO A 321 1.88 -5.14 -3.80
CA PRO A 321 1.47 -5.99 -4.91
C PRO A 321 1.72 -7.43 -4.51
N CYS A 322 0.73 -8.29 -4.71
CA CYS A 322 0.98 -9.72 -4.66
C CYS A 322 2.02 -9.98 -5.76
N ASP A 323 3.28 -10.28 -5.40
CA ASP A 323 4.40 -10.56 -6.33
C ASP A 323 4.18 -11.88 -7.10
N ARG A 324 3.00 -12.05 -7.72
CA ARG A 324 2.82 -12.98 -8.83
C ARG A 324 3.03 -12.14 -10.09
N PRO A 325 4.07 -12.39 -10.90
CA PRO A 325 4.22 -11.71 -12.17
C PRO A 325 2.98 -11.98 -13.03
N PHE A 326 2.17 -10.94 -13.21
CA PHE A 326 1.07 -10.95 -14.17
C PHE A 326 1.68 -10.91 -15.57
N THR A 327 1.44 -11.97 -16.36
CA THR A 327 1.87 -12.01 -17.76
C THR A 327 0.70 -11.62 -18.68
N ALA A 328 0.35 -10.34 -18.72
CA ALA A 328 -0.25 -9.80 -19.94
C ALA A 328 0.88 -9.41 -20.89
N HIS A 329 1.01 -10.11 -22.01
CA HIS A 329 1.91 -9.70 -23.09
C HIS A 329 1.25 -8.66 -23.98
N SER A 330 1.72 -7.43 -23.84
CA SER A 330 1.99 -6.42 -24.89
C SER A 330 1.31 -6.57 -26.26
N SER A 331 0.42 -5.64 -26.60
CA SER A 331 0.57 -4.79 -27.80
C SER A 331 -0.48 -3.67 -27.82
N GLN A 332 -0.01 -2.43 -27.99
CA GLN A 332 -0.72 -1.15 -28.17
C GLN A 332 -1.08 -0.37 -26.88
N THR A 333 -0.14 0.54 -26.58
CA THR A 333 -0.22 1.75 -25.73
C THR A 333 -1.64 2.26 -25.49
N SER A 334 -2.15 1.98 -24.30
CA SER A 334 -3.30 2.70 -23.75
C SER A 334 -2.81 4.01 -23.14
N ALA A 335 -3.69 5.03 -23.05
CA ALA A 335 -3.39 6.27 -22.35
C ALA A 335 -2.98 6.04 -20.87
N LEU A 336 -3.31 4.87 -20.31
CA LEU A 336 -2.88 4.42 -18.99
C LEU A 336 -1.41 3.99 -18.98
N ASP A 337 -0.92 3.33 -20.03
CA ASP A 337 0.52 3.02 -20.18
C ASP A 337 1.33 4.29 -20.45
N ASN A 338 0.78 5.30 -21.12
CA ASN A 338 1.44 6.60 -21.23
C ASN A 338 1.43 7.38 -19.91
N LEU A 339 0.43 7.16 -19.04
CA LEU A 339 0.37 7.74 -17.69
C LEU A 339 1.26 7.00 -16.70
N ILE A 340 1.33 5.68 -16.81
CA ILE A 340 2.25 4.80 -16.07
C ILE A 340 3.66 5.06 -16.54
N GLN A 341 3.93 5.15 -17.85
CA GLN A 341 5.25 5.47 -18.38
C GLN A 341 5.61 6.95 -18.16
N TYR A 342 4.66 7.88 -18.09
CA TYR A 342 4.93 9.25 -17.61
C TYR A 342 5.22 9.28 -16.11
N ALA A 343 4.51 8.48 -15.30
CA ALA A 343 4.76 8.32 -13.87
C ALA A 343 6.06 7.56 -13.59
N GLU A 344 6.42 6.58 -14.41
CA GLU A 344 7.66 5.81 -14.39
C GLU A 344 8.82 6.61 -14.95
N ASN A 345 8.62 7.48 -15.95
CA ASN A 345 9.67 8.41 -16.40
C ASN A 345 9.88 9.54 -15.39
N GLN A 346 8.83 10.00 -14.70
CA GLN A 346 8.96 10.91 -13.55
C GLN A 346 9.61 10.19 -12.37
N ALA A 347 9.27 8.91 -12.13
CA ALA A 347 9.89 8.09 -11.10
C ALA A 347 11.33 7.68 -11.45
N GLU A 348 11.69 7.43 -12.71
CA GLU A 348 13.04 7.10 -13.19
C GLU A 348 13.95 8.33 -13.13
N THR A 349 13.40 9.52 -13.42
CA THR A 349 14.12 10.79 -13.22
C THR A 349 14.36 11.06 -11.73
N ILE A 350 13.53 10.51 -10.83
CA ILE A 350 13.71 10.53 -9.37
C ILE A 350 14.59 9.35 -8.86
N LEU A 351 14.55 8.19 -9.53
CA LEU A 351 15.24 6.95 -9.14
C LEU A 351 16.70 6.90 -9.59
N PHE A 352 17.10 7.66 -10.62
CA PHE A 352 18.51 7.71 -11.04
C PHE A 352 19.44 8.51 -10.11
N THR A 353 18.93 8.98 -8.96
CA THR A 353 19.77 9.59 -7.90
C THR A 353 19.83 8.80 -6.58
N ALA A 354 19.23 7.61 -6.49
CA ALA A 354 19.22 6.82 -5.24
C ALA A 354 20.00 5.50 -5.34
N ASN A 355 21.32 5.59 -5.51
CA ASN A 355 22.24 4.50 -5.16
C ASN A 355 22.29 4.35 -3.63
N SER A 356 21.53 3.43 -3.05
CA SER A 356 21.88 2.59 -1.87
C SER A 356 20.64 2.06 -1.13
N GLY A 357 20.18 0.85 -1.48
CA GLY A 357 19.58 -0.13 -0.55
C GLY A 357 18.43 0.29 0.40
N THR A 358 17.74 1.41 0.17
CA THR A 358 16.65 1.86 1.05
C THR A 358 15.33 1.18 0.70
N SER A 359 14.77 0.45 1.65
CA SER A 359 13.48 -0.24 1.51
C SER A 359 12.33 0.76 1.31
N VAL A 360 11.43 0.47 0.36
CA VAL A 360 10.16 1.21 0.12
C VAL A 360 9.37 1.46 1.41
N SER A 361 9.48 0.57 2.39
CA SER A 361 8.86 0.71 3.71
C SER A 361 9.31 1.98 4.47
N PHE A 362 10.58 2.36 4.36
CA PHE A 362 11.10 3.57 5.02
C PHE A 362 10.66 4.85 4.30
N GLN A 363 10.47 4.80 2.98
CA GLN A 363 9.90 5.93 2.22
C GLN A 363 8.45 6.17 2.64
N ALA A 364 7.65 5.10 2.75
CA ALA A 364 6.26 5.21 3.20
C ALA A 364 6.15 5.71 4.65
N ALA A 365 7.00 5.21 5.55
CA ALA A 365 7.06 5.70 6.93
C ALA A 365 7.45 7.19 6.99
N ASP A 366 8.45 7.61 6.19
CA ASP A 366 8.87 9.00 6.09
C ASP A 366 7.72 9.92 5.67
N GLU A 367 7.02 9.56 4.59
CA GLU A 367 5.87 10.33 4.09
C GLU A 367 4.70 10.33 5.08
N PHE A 368 4.42 9.21 5.74
CA PHE A 368 3.41 9.14 6.79
C PHE A 368 3.70 10.15 7.91
N TYR A 369 4.93 10.16 8.45
CA TYR A 369 5.28 11.05 9.56
C TYR A 369 5.39 12.50 9.14
N LYS A 370 5.81 12.79 7.90
CA LYS A 370 5.65 14.13 7.33
C LYS A 370 4.17 14.51 7.39
N GLN A 371 3.24 13.71 6.89
CA GLN A 371 1.83 14.11 6.81
C GLN A 371 1.10 14.16 8.17
N ASN A 372 1.50 13.32 9.13
CA ASN A 372 0.74 13.05 10.36
C ASN A 372 1.40 13.59 11.64
N ARG A 373 2.43 14.43 11.51
CA ARG A 373 3.02 15.17 12.63
C ARG A 373 2.06 16.24 13.16
N LYS A 374 2.20 16.56 14.45
CA LYS A 374 1.53 17.73 15.03
C LYS A 374 2.20 18.99 14.48
N ILE A 375 1.42 19.88 13.88
CA ILE A 375 1.93 21.16 13.38
C ILE A 375 2.23 22.05 14.58
N VAL A 376 3.51 22.32 14.82
CA VAL A 376 3.95 23.25 15.86
C VAL A 376 4.03 24.65 15.24
N ASN A 377 3.05 25.48 15.56
CA ASN A 377 3.11 26.88 15.22
C ASN A 377 4.03 27.57 16.22
N LEU A 378 5.23 27.96 15.79
CA LEU A 378 6.04 28.86 16.59
C LEU A 378 5.30 30.18 16.73
N THR A 379 5.10 30.60 17.98
CA THR A 379 4.64 31.96 18.30
C THR A 379 5.79 32.93 18.03
N ILE A 380 6.00 33.23 16.76
CA ILE A 380 6.98 34.20 16.29
C ILE A 380 6.36 35.60 16.47
N PRO A 381 7.10 36.59 16.98
CA PRO A 381 6.65 37.99 16.98
C PRO A 381 6.21 38.40 15.56
N LYS A 382 5.01 38.96 15.41
CA LYS A 382 4.50 39.41 14.10
C LYS A 382 5.48 40.42 13.49
N LEU A 383 6.24 40.01 12.48
CA LEU A 383 7.09 40.92 11.71
C LEU A 383 6.27 41.57 10.60
N SER A 384 6.45 42.89 10.43
CA SER A 384 5.83 43.63 9.34
C SER A 384 6.37 43.11 7.99
N PRO A 385 5.49 42.75 7.04
CA PRO A 385 5.90 42.30 5.72
C PRO A 385 6.68 43.38 4.96
N VAL A 386 7.79 43.00 4.32
CA VAL A 386 8.55 43.89 3.42
C VAL A 386 8.23 43.53 1.97
N GLN A 387 7.75 44.51 1.19
CA GLN A 387 7.49 44.32 -0.24
C GLN A 387 8.76 44.55 -1.05
N HIS A 388 9.05 43.66 -2.01
CA HIS A 388 10.11 43.83 -3.00
C HIS A 388 9.59 43.56 -4.41
N ILE A 389 10.22 44.15 -5.42
CA ILE A 389 9.81 43.95 -6.82
C ILE A 389 10.28 42.56 -7.28
N SER A 390 9.33 41.68 -7.61
CA SER A 390 9.59 40.29 -8.04
C SER A 390 9.59 40.11 -9.56
N GLY A 391 9.25 41.15 -10.31
CA GLY A 391 9.29 41.13 -11.77
C GLY A 391 8.47 42.24 -12.41
N GLN A 392 8.31 42.17 -13.72
CA GLN A 392 7.50 43.09 -14.51
C GLN A 392 6.41 42.33 -15.27
N GLU A 393 5.17 42.83 -15.23
CA GLU A 393 4.03 42.31 -15.97
C GLU A 393 3.69 43.24 -17.14
N ILE A 394 3.52 42.67 -18.32
CA ILE A 394 3.01 43.40 -19.49
C ILE A 394 1.49 43.37 -19.46
N GLN A 395 0.86 44.54 -19.38
CA GLN A 395 -0.59 44.71 -19.47
C GLN A 395 -0.97 45.53 -20.71
N TRP A 396 -1.99 45.09 -21.43
CA TRP A 396 -2.52 45.80 -22.60
C TRP A 396 -3.77 46.60 -22.20
N ARG A 397 -3.68 47.94 -22.25
CA ARG A 397 -4.80 48.83 -21.93
C ARG A 397 -5.44 49.34 -23.21
N GLN A 398 -6.77 49.25 -23.30
CA GLN A 398 -7.50 49.87 -24.38
C GLN A 398 -7.33 51.40 -24.32
N THR A 399 -6.92 52.00 -25.43
CA THR A 399 -6.68 53.45 -25.54
C THR A 399 -7.69 54.16 -26.42
N GLY A 400 -8.44 53.44 -27.25
CA GLY A 400 -9.45 54.05 -28.09
C GLY A 400 -10.22 53.04 -28.91
N ILE A 401 -11.30 53.52 -29.52
CA ILE A 401 -12.16 52.78 -30.43
C ILE A 401 -12.33 53.62 -31.68
N GLN A 402 -12.26 53.01 -32.86
CA GLN A 402 -12.49 53.65 -34.13
C GLN A 402 -13.48 52.81 -34.95
N ASN A 403 -14.61 53.41 -35.32
CA ASN A 403 -15.54 52.78 -36.25
C ASN A 403 -15.17 53.21 -37.68
N ILE A 404 -15.17 52.27 -38.62
CA ILE A 404 -14.89 52.51 -40.04
C ILE A 404 -15.97 51.85 -40.90
N SER A 405 -16.27 52.47 -42.05
CA SER A 405 -17.20 51.91 -43.03
C SER A 405 -16.57 50.70 -43.75
N ALA A 406 -17.39 49.85 -44.39
CA ALA A 406 -16.87 48.78 -45.24
C ALA A 406 -16.00 49.29 -46.40
N LYS A 407 -16.30 50.48 -46.93
CA LYS A 407 -15.51 51.13 -47.99
C LYS A 407 -14.12 51.55 -47.48
N ASP A 408 -14.05 52.07 -46.25
CA ASP A 408 -12.78 52.47 -45.64
C ASP A 408 -11.98 51.30 -45.07
N ALA A 409 -12.61 50.15 -44.85
CA ALA A 409 -11.97 48.94 -44.36
C ALA A 409 -10.80 48.48 -45.24
N GLY A 410 -10.90 48.66 -46.56
CA GLY A 410 -9.84 48.34 -47.52
C GLY A 410 -8.56 49.19 -47.36
N LYS A 411 -8.63 50.32 -46.64
CA LYS A 411 -7.46 51.16 -46.31
C LYS A 411 -6.65 50.62 -45.13
N TYR A 412 -7.16 49.60 -44.43
CA TYR A 412 -6.53 49.00 -43.26
C TYR A 412 -6.16 47.55 -43.54
N ASN A 413 -5.01 47.11 -43.04
CA ASN A 413 -4.65 45.69 -43.05
C ASN A 413 -5.38 44.96 -41.92
N LEU A 414 -6.68 44.71 -42.10
CA LEU A 414 -7.51 44.06 -41.07
C LEU A 414 -6.97 42.68 -40.65
N ARG A 415 -6.29 41.96 -41.55
CA ARG A 415 -5.66 40.67 -41.22
C ARG A 415 -4.56 40.85 -40.17
N GLN A 416 -3.66 41.81 -40.36
CA GLN A 416 -2.61 42.10 -39.38
C GLN A 416 -3.19 42.61 -38.05
N ILE A 417 -4.23 43.44 -38.11
CA ILE A 417 -4.89 43.93 -36.89
C ILE A 417 -5.49 42.73 -36.15
N ILE A 418 -6.29 41.87 -36.79
CA ILE A 418 -6.86 40.68 -36.15
C ILE A 418 -5.76 39.76 -35.58
N ALA A 419 -4.65 39.56 -36.30
CA ALA A 419 -3.53 38.76 -35.83
C ALA A 419 -2.89 39.34 -34.56
N PHE A 420 -2.68 40.66 -34.49
CA PHE A 420 -2.20 41.33 -33.29
C PHE A 420 -3.14 41.13 -32.10
N GLY A 421 -4.46 41.19 -32.31
CA GLY A 421 -5.45 40.93 -31.27
C GLY A 421 -5.32 39.52 -30.69
N ARG A 422 -5.15 38.51 -31.56
CA ARG A 422 -4.89 37.12 -31.14
C ARG A 422 -3.59 37.01 -30.34
N GLN A 423 -2.52 37.67 -30.79
CA GLN A 423 -1.22 37.65 -30.10
C GLN A 423 -1.29 38.20 -28.67
N ILE A 424 -2.07 39.26 -28.44
CA ILE A 424 -2.22 39.87 -27.11
C ILE A 424 -3.41 39.30 -26.30
N GLY A 425 -4.11 38.29 -26.83
CA GLY A 425 -5.28 37.68 -26.17
C GLY A 425 -6.49 38.61 -26.04
N LYS A 426 -6.68 39.57 -26.96
CA LYS A 426 -7.78 40.55 -26.93
C LYS A 426 -8.51 40.64 -28.27
N LYS A 427 -9.83 40.83 -28.24
CA LYS A 427 -10.59 41.21 -29.43
C LYS A 427 -10.26 42.66 -29.80
N ASN A 428 -9.87 42.90 -31.05
CA ASN A 428 -9.50 44.22 -31.52
C ASN A 428 -10.14 44.65 -32.84
N VAL A 429 -10.93 43.78 -33.47
CA VAL A 429 -11.83 44.11 -34.57
C VAL A 429 -13.19 43.46 -34.31
N ILE A 430 -14.27 44.23 -34.44
CA ILE A 430 -15.66 43.75 -34.33
C ILE A 430 -16.38 44.14 -35.62
N ILE A 431 -17.06 43.18 -36.25
CA ILE A 431 -17.86 43.42 -37.45
C ILE A 431 -19.21 44.02 -37.02
N LEU A 432 -19.61 45.12 -37.66
CA LEU A 432 -20.88 45.81 -37.40
C LEU A 432 -21.83 45.62 -38.58
N ASN A 433 -23.14 45.62 -38.29
CA ASN A 433 -24.22 45.72 -39.28
C ASN A 433 -24.05 44.75 -40.47
N ASN A 434 -23.87 43.46 -40.19
CA ASN A 434 -23.71 42.39 -41.20
C ASN A 434 -22.60 42.67 -42.24
N GLY A 435 -21.47 43.22 -41.81
CA GLY A 435 -20.33 43.50 -42.68
C GLY A 435 -20.33 44.88 -43.33
N LYS A 436 -21.33 45.74 -43.02
CA LYS A 436 -21.37 47.12 -43.51
C LYS A 436 -20.40 48.08 -42.79
N GLY A 437 -19.79 47.65 -41.68
CA GLY A 437 -18.75 48.41 -40.99
C GLY A 437 -17.92 47.57 -40.02
N TYR A 438 -16.86 48.18 -39.49
CA TYR A 438 -15.95 47.55 -38.54
C TYR A 438 -15.66 48.49 -37.38
N ARG A 439 -15.49 47.94 -36.18
CA ARG A 439 -15.01 48.65 -34.99
C ARG A 439 -13.64 48.12 -34.61
N ILE A 440 -12.62 48.97 -34.74
CA ILE A 440 -11.23 48.68 -34.38
C ILE A 440 -10.97 49.21 -32.96
N ILE A 441 -10.45 48.35 -32.09
CA ILE A 441 -10.08 48.69 -30.70
C ILE A 441 -8.55 48.79 -30.62
N LYS A 442 -8.06 49.94 -30.15
CA LYS A 442 -6.63 50.24 -30.02
C LYS A 442 -6.15 49.89 -28.61
N TYR A 443 -4.97 49.29 -28.51
CA TYR A 443 -4.34 48.92 -27.25
C TYR A 443 -2.95 49.54 -27.14
N LYS A 444 -2.55 49.93 -25.93
CA LYS A 444 -1.18 50.36 -25.60
C LYS A 444 -0.61 49.44 -24.53
N GLN A 445 0.64 49.02 -24.72
CA GLN A 445 1.38 48.24 -23.75
C GLN A 445 1.72 49.11 -22.54
N LYS A 446 1.50 48.57 -21.34
CA LYS A 446 1.93 49.17 -20.08
C LYS A 446 2.63 48.11 -19.24
N THR A 447 3.83 48.40 -18.78
CA THR A 447 4.57 47.54 -17.86
C THR A 447 4.23 47.91 -16.42
N LYS A 448 3.89 46.93 -15.59
CA LYS A 448 3.61 47.11 -14.16
C LYS A 448 4.54 46.23 -13.34
N ASN A 449 5.18 46.80 -12.31
CA ASN A 449 5.99 46.01 -11.39
C ASN A 449 5.10 45.03 -10.61
N LYS A 450 5.52 43.76 -10.55
CA LYS A 450 5.01 42.77 -9.61
C LYS A 450 5.76 42.95 -8.29
N TYR A 451 5.02 42.99 -7.19
CA TYR A 451 5.60 43.03 -5.84
C TYR A 451 5.37 41.68 -5.19
N ALA A 452 6.42 41.09 -4.64
CA ALA A 452 6.33 39.94 -3.73
C ALA A 452 6.57 40.42 -2.30
N THR A 453 5.94 39.73 -1.37
CA THR A 453 6.08 40.03 0.05
C THR A 453 7.09 39.05 0.64
N ARG A 454 8.18 39.55 1.21
CA ARG A 454 9.14 38.73 1.97
C ARG A 454 8.94 39.07 3.46
N GLN A 455 8.80 38.06 4.30
CA GLN A 455 8.90 38.26 5.74
C GLN A 455 10.34 38.65 6.07
N ALA A 456 10.54 39.65 6.94
CA ALA A 456 11.88 39.94 7.47
C ALA A 456 12.46 38.65 8.09
N GLU A 457 13.72 38.35 7.83
CA GLU A 457 14.37 37.15 8.35
C GLU A 457 14.53 37.28 9.86
N LEU A 458 13.95 36.35 10.62
CA LEU A 458 14.18 36.26 12.04
C LEU A 458 15.58 35.73 12.29
N ASP A 459 16.34 36.41 13.13
CA ASP A 459 17.59 35.86 13.64
C ASP A 459 17.29 34.87 14.78
N ILE A 460 16.78 33.69 14.40
CA ILE A 460 16.52 32.60 15.32
C ILE A 460 17.86 31.91 15.59
N ASP A 461 18.28 31.85 16.85
CA ASP A 461 19.46 31.11 17.26
C ASP A 461 19.10 29.63 17.37
N ILE A 462 19.53 28.86 16.37
CA ILE A 462 19.29 27.41 16.25
C ILE A 462 20.57 26.69 16.66
N VAL A 463 20.41 25.55 17.33
CA VAL A 463 21.53 24.68 17.72
C VAL A 463 22.38 24.30 16.49
N ARG A 464 23.70 24.26 16.64
CA ARG A 464 24.60 23.78 15.58
C ARG A 464 24.45 22.28 15.40
N ASN A 465 24.28 21.54 16.51
CA ASN A 465 24.14 20.10 16.51
C ASN A 465 22.87 19.67 17.27
N LEU A 466 22.06 18.81 16.65
CA LEU A 466 20.96 18.09 17.26
C LEU A 466 21.30 16.60 17.35
N VAL A 467 21.36 16.05 18.55
CA VAL A 467 21.58 14.61 18.76
C VAL A 467 20.28 13.97 19.19
N LEU A 468 19.83 12.93 18.48
CA LEU A 468 18.65 12.14 18.82
C LEU A 468 19.07 10.73 19.27
N LEU A 469 18.95 10.46 20.57
CA LEU A 469 19.12 9.14 21.16
C LEU A 469 17.72 8.53 21.35
N VAL A 470 17.37 7.54 20.55
CA VAL A 470 16.00 6.99 20.46
C VAL A 470 15.96 5.53 20.89
N ASP A 471 15.08 5.24 21.84
CA ASP A 471 14.80 3.89 22.31
C ASP A 471 13.97 3.13 21.28
N ALA A 472 14.49 1.98 20.85
CA ALA A 472 13.85 1.01 19.97
C ALA A 472 13.81 -0.37 20.64
N SER A 473 13.57 -0.43 21.94
CA SER A 473 13.33 -1.66 22.67
C SER A 473 11.94 -2.24 22.37
N SER A 474 11.71 -3.50 22.78
CA SER A 474 10.44 -4.19 22.55
C SER A 474 9.25 -3.50 23.21
N SER A 475 9.45 -2.77 24.32
CA SER A 475 8.39 -2.00 24.98
C SER A 475 7.95 -0.78 24.18
N MET A 476 8.86 -0.24 23.34
CA MET A 476 8.56 0.85 22.44
C MET A 476 7.77 0.39 21.21
N HIS A 477 8.11 -0.79 20.68
CA HIS A 477 7.87 -1.14 19.29
C HIS A 477 6.97 -2.39 19.10
N PRO A 478 5.68 -2.25 18.74
CA PRO A 478 4.91 -3.37 18.19
C PRO A 478 5.38 -3.71 16.77
N PHE A 479 5.14 -4.93 16.30
CA PHE A 479 5.61 -5.41 14.98
C PHE A 479 5.24 -4.53 13.77
N SER A 480 4.22 -3.67 13.89
CA SER A 480 3.91 -2.57 12.96
C SER A 480 3.64 -1.31 13.79
N TYR A 481 4.54 -0.32 13.72
CA TYR A 481 4.44 0.88 14.56
C TYR A 481 3.83 2.08 13.84
N VAL A 482 3.93 2.18 12.51
CA VAL A 482 3.45 3.35 11.77
C VAL A 482 1.93 3.47 11.89
N GLY A 483 1.45 4.59 12.45
CA GLY A 483 0.02 4.83 12.65
C GLY A 483 -0.65 3.99 13.76
N SER A 484 0.11 3.16 14.46
CA SER A 484 -0.39 2.27 15.51
C SER A 484 -0.75 2.97 16.83
N LYS A 485 -0.37 4.25 16.99
CA LYS A 485 -0.40 4.99 18.27
C LYS A 485 0.46 4.36 19.38
N SER A 486 1.37 3.45 19.01
CA SER A 486 2.37 2.91 19.95
C SER A 486 3.38 3.96 20.39
N LYS A 487 4.19 3.62 21.40
CA LYS A 487 5.22 4.53 21.91
C LYS A 487 6.26 4.89 20.85
N TYR A 488 6.60 3.95 19.96
CA TYR A 488 7.49 4.23 18.82
C TYR A 488 6.82 5.07 17.72
N ASP A 489 5.51 4.94 17.48
CA ASP A 489 4.74 5.87 16.62
C ASP A 489 4.79 7.30 17.18
N ALA A 490 4.50 7.42 18.49
CA ALA A 490 4.55 8.67 19.24
C ALA A 490 5.94 9.32 19.17
N LEU A 491 7.00 8.55 19.37
CA LEU A 491 8.38 9.02 19.24
C LEU A 491 8.65 9.59 17.84
N ASN A 492 8.27 8.88 16.78
CA ASN A 492 8.53 9.34 15.42
C ASN A 492 7.72 10.60 15.08
N ARG A 493 6.44 10.66 15.45
CA ARG A 493 5.64 11.89 15.27
C ARG A 493 6.21 13.07 16.05
N PHE A 494 6.80 12.82 17.21
CA PHE A 494 7.50 13.83 17.99
C PHE A 494 8.75 14.34 17.27
N VAL A 495 9.60 13.44 16.80
CA VAL A 495 10.82 13.79 16.06
C VAL A 495 10.47 14.62 14.82
N TYR A 496 9.49 14.21 14.02
CA TYR A 496 9.08 14.95 12.83
C TYR A 496 8.43 16.30 13.15
N GLY A 497 7.65 16.38 14.23
CA GLY A 497 7.04 17.63 14.68
C GLY A 497 8.05 18.70 15.11
N ILE A 498 9.24 18.29 15.56
CA ILE A 498 10.32 19.20 15.94
C ILE A 498 11.27 19.49 14.77
N VAL A 499 11.65 18.45 14.03
CA VAL A 499 12.63 18.56 12.95
C VAL A 499 12.10 19.45 11.83
N GLU A 500 10.81 19.40 11.50
CA GLU A 500 10.28 20.26 10.43
C GLU A 500 10.44 21.75 10.75
N PRO A 501 9.92 22.30 11.86
CA PRO A 501 10.13 23.70 12.19
C PRO A 501 11.61 24.08 12.16
N LEU A 502 12.50 23.27 12.72
CA LEU A 502 13.94 23.55 12.67
C LEU A 502 14.48 23.59 11.23
N ALA A 503 14.10 22.64 10.38
CA ALA A 503 14.48 22.62 8.98
C ALA A 503 13.95 23.83 8.21
N LYS A 504 12.72 24.27 8.51
CA LYS A 504 12.09 25.46 7.94
C LYS A 504 12.78 26.75 8.37
N TYR A 505 13.09 26.88 9.65
CA TYR A 505 13.58 28.13 10.25
C TYR A 505 15.11 28.25 10.31
N CYS A 506 15.87 27.22 9.93
CA CYS A 506 17.33 27.31 9.88
C CYS A 506 17.89 28.38 8.94
N GLY A 507 17.11 28.97 8.03
CA GLY A 507 17.46 30.26 7.40
C GLY A 507 18.81 30.31 6.65
N GLY A 508 19.40 29.15 6.32
CA GLY A 508 20.74 29.04 5.73
C GLY A 508 21.87 28.78 6.73
N LYS A 509 21.58 28.73 8.04
CA LYS A 509 22.49 28.27 9.09
C LYS A 509 22.61 26.75 9.06
N ASP A 510 23.83 26.24 9.28
CA ASP A 510 24.10 24.81 9.36
C ASP A 510 23.61 24.26 10.70
N CYS A 511 22.65 23.34 10.66
CA CYS A 511 22.24 22.53 11.81
C CYS A 511 22.41 21.07 11.41
N ASP A 512 23.32 20.37 12.10
CA ASP A 512 23.61 18.98 11.82
C ASP A 512 22.84 18.08 12.79
N ILE A 513 22.34 16.96 12.30
CA ILE A 513 21.67 15.94 13.09
C ILE A 513 22.49 14.65 13.14
N VAL A 514 22.63 14.11 14.34
CA VAL A 514 23.21 12.79 14.61
C VAL A 514 22.17 11.96 15.33
N THR A 515 21.98 10.71 14.91
CA THR A 515 20.99 9.80 15.49
C THR A 515 21.70 8.59 16.09
N ALA A 516 21.26 8.15 17.26
CA ALA A 516 21.62 6.88 17.83
C ALA A 516 20.36 6.14 18.24
N ARG A 517 20.09 5.02 17.58
CA ARG A 517 19.00 4.12 17.95
C ARG A 517 19.57 3.05 18.85
N PHE A 518 18.95 2.82 20.01
CA PHE A 518 19.41 1.81 20.97
C PHE A 518 18.30 0.80 21.30
N SER A 519 18.71 -0.45 21.52
CA SER A 519 17.87 -1.63 21.78
C SER A 519 18.79 -2.67 22.42
N ASP A 520 18.98 -3.87 21.85
CA ASP A 520 20.07 -4.78 22.24
C ASP A 520 21.47 -4.27 21.83
N LYS A 521 21.51 -3.34 20.86
CA LYS A 521 22.71 -2.68 20.37
C LYS A 521 22.42 -1.23 20.05
N THR A 522 23.47 -0.40 20.06
CA THR A 522 23.37 1.02 19.70
C THR A 522 23.94 1.27 18.29
N VAL A 523 23.08 1.74 17.39
CA VAL A 523 23.44 2.10 16.01
C VAL A 523 23.48 3.62 15.88
N ILE A 524 24.66 4.17 15.57
CA ILE A 524 24.90 5.61 15.43
C ILE A 524 25.02 5.95 13.94
N GLN A 525 24.34 7.00 13.49
CA GLN A 525 24.40 7.54 12.13
C GLN A 525 24.47 9.08 12.17
N GLY A 526 25.28 9.69 11.31
CA GLY A 526 25.42 11.15 11.20
C GLY A 526 26.85 11.60 10.88
N PRO A 527 27.13 12.91 10.90
CA PRO A 527 26.16 14.01 10.88
C PRO A 527 25.46 14.15 9.52
N CYS A 528 24.29 14.78 9.50
CA CYS A 528 23.55 15.13 8.28
C CYS A 528 22.95 16.53 8.45
N ASN A 529 22.87 17.33 7.40
CA ASN A 529 22.17 18.61 7.49
C ASN A 529 20.68 18.37 7.80
N ILE A 530 20.09 19.14 8.72
CA ILE A 530 18.71 18.94 9.16
C ILE A 530 17.67 19.09 8.02
N ARG A 531 17.97 19.91 7.00
CA ARG A 531 17.11 20.03 5.81
C ARG A 531 17.16 18.77 4.97
N ASP A 532 18.35 18.22 4.75
CA ASP A 532 18.51 16.98 3.99
C ASP A 532 17.88 15.83 4.75
N PHE A 533 18.11 15.78 6.07
CA PHE A 533 17.43 14.85 6.95
C PHE A 533 15.92 14.96 6.79
N TYR A 534 15.30 16.14 6.84
CA TYR A 534 13.84 16.27 6.73
C TYR A 534 13.30 15.99 5.32
N ASN A 535 13.90 16.59 4.30
CA ASN A 535 13.36 16.58 2.93
C ASN A 535 13.62 15.26 2.20
N THR A 536 14.68 14.54 2.55
CA THR A 536 15.10 13.31 1.86
C THR A 536 15.09 12.11 2.80
N LEU A 537 15.04 10.89 2.24
CA LEU A 537 15.20 9.67 3.02
C LEU A 537 16.69 9.37 3.29
N HIS A 538 17.32 10.21 4.10
CA HIS A 538 18.75 10.08 4.42
C HIS A 538 19.02 8.86 5.33
N PRO A 539 20.16 8.15 5.23
CA PRO A 539 20.49 7.02 6.13
C PRO A 539 20.38 7.32 7.62
N VAL A 540 20.66 8.57 8.00
CA VAL A 540 20.52 9.08 9.38
C VAL A 540 19.06 9.07 9.85
N LYS A 541 18.11 9.36 8.95
CA LYS A 541 16.66 9.25 9.21
C LYS A 541 16.22 7.78 9.22
N VAL A 542 16.70 6.98 8.27
CA VAL A 542 16.44 5.54 8.23
C VAL A 542 16.84 4.86 9.54
N ASN A 543 17.90 5.32 10.21
CA ASN A 543 18.29 4.81 11.53
C ASN A 543 17.18 4.93 12.58
N ILE A 544 16.39 6.01 12.55
CA ILE A 544 15.25 6.20 13.46
C ILE A 544 14.04 5.38 12.98
N LEU A 545 13.80 5.33 11.66
CA LEU A 545 12.68 4.59 11.10
C LEU A 545 12.86 3.06 11.18
N ALA A 546 14.10 2.58 11.31
CA ALA A 546 14.45 1.18 11.47
C ALA A 546 14.15 0.70 12.90
N GLY A 547 12.87 0.66 13.25
CA GLY A 547 12.38 0.09 14.49
C GLY A 547 12.94 -1.32 14.71
N HIS A 548 13.35 -1.58 15.95
CA HIS A 548 13.85 -2.87 16.37
C HIS A 548 13.08 -3.29 17.63
N GLY A 549 13.11 -4.58 17.95
CA GLY A 549 12.72 -5.07 19.25
C GLY A 549 13.98 -5.49 20.00
N GLY A 550 13.93 -5.53 21.32
CA GLY A 550 15.06 -5.93 22.16
C GLY A 550 14.94 -5.38 23.59
N SER A 551 16.03 -5.52 24.32
CA SER A 551 16.28 -4.86 25.60
C SER A 551 16.47 -3.35 25.43
N THR A 552 16.48 -2.61 26.54
CA THR A 552 16.69 -1.16 26.59
C THR A 552 18.17 -0.89 26.92
N GLU A 553 19.10 -1.22 26.01
CA GLU A 553 20.56 -1.10 26.20
C GLU A 553 21.22 0.00 25.36
N LEU A 554 21.72 1.05 26.03
CA LEU A 554 22.47 2.14 25.41
C LEU A 554 23.97 1.91 25.64
N GLU A 555 24.70 1.52 24.59
CA GLU A 555 26.08 1.05 24.71
C GLU A 555 26.99 2.09 25.40
N LYS A 556 27.79 1.62 26.36
CA LYS A 556 28.81 2.43 27.03
C LYS A 556 29.72 3.11 26.01
N GLY A 557 30.00 4.40 26.20
CA GLY A 557 30.83 5.19 25.29
C GLY A 557 30.10 5.73 24.05
N THR A 558 28.79 5.52 23.93
CA THR A 558 27.97 6.13 22.85
C THR A 558 28.12 7.65 22.82
N PHE A 559 28.06 8.31 23.97
CA PHE A 559 28.26 9.75 24.08
C PHE A 559 29.62 10.19 23.56
N LYS A 560 30.69 9.48 23.93
CA LYS A 560 32.06 9.76 23.47
C LYS A 560 32.20 9.56 21.96
N ARG A 561 31.53 8.55 21.38
CA ARG A 561 31.54 8.29 19.93
C ARG A 561 30.84 9.40 19.16
N ILE A 562 29.65 9.81 19.61
CA ILE A 562 28.89 10.90 18.99
C ILE A 562 29.64 12.22 19.12
N ASN A 563 30.24 12.52 20.28
CA ASN A 563 30.94 13.79 20.49
C ASN A 563 32.08 14.05 19.49
N LYS A 564 32.70 12.98 18.96
CA LYS A 564 33.73 13.08 17.91
C LYS A 564 33.18 13.49 16.54
N MET A 565 31.88 13.39 16.34
CA MET A 565 31.18 13.66 15.07
C MET A 565 30.56 15.06 15.04
N LEU A 566 30.52 15.76 16.18
CA LEU A 566 29.84 17.04 16.32
C LEU A 566 30.70 18.19 15.80
N ALA A 567 30.06 19.14 15.12
CA ALA A 567 30.70 20.41 14.78
C ALA A 567 30.85 21.28 16.02
N LYS A 568 31.79 22.25 16.00
CA LYS A 568 31.91 23.23 17.08
C LYS A 568 30.64 24.11 17.14
N GLY A 569 30.02 24.21 18.31
CA GLY A 569 28.87 25.08 18.55
C GLY A 569 27.88 24.47 19.54
N ARG A 570 26.73 25.13 19.69
CA ARG A 570 25.68 24.69 20.62
C ARG A 570 25.14 23.32 20.23
N THR A 571 25.12 22.40 21.18
CA THR A 571 24.69 21.01 20.99
C THR A 571 23.54 20.70 21.92
N LEU A 572 22.46 20.16 21.35
CA LEU A 572 21.34 19.65 22.12
C LEU A 572 21.25 18.13 22.00
N TRP A 573 21.37 17.45 23.14
CA TRP A 573 21.20 16.01 23.27
C TRP A 573 19.75 15.70 23.63
N THR A 574 19.04 14.94 22.81
CA THR A 574 17.66 14.53 23.07
C THR A 574 17.62 13.03 23.28
N LEU A 575 17.33 12.57 24.49
CA LEU A 575 17.14 11.16 24.81
C LEU A 575 15.66 10.87 25.00
N ILE A 576 15.11 9.92 24.25
CA ILE A 576 13.69 9.56 24.25
C ILE A 576 13.56 8.06 24.53
N THR A 577 12.85 7.70 25.60
CA THR A 577 12.67 6.31 26.05
C THR A 577 11.34 6.14 26.78
N ASP A 578 10.86 4.91 26.88
CA ASP A 578 9.73 4.52 27.75
C ASP A 578 10.17 3.70 28.98
N GLY A 579 11.47 3.54 29.20
CA GLY A 579 12.04 2.60 30.16
C GLY A 579 13.24 3.12 30.95
N ASP A 580 13.70 2.29 31.89
CA ASP A 580 14.75 2.61 32.86
C ASP A 580 16.16 2.34 32.29
N VAL A 581 16.63 3.25 31.44
CA VAL A 581 17.97 3.18 30.82
C VAL A 581 19.11 3.21 31.85
N LEU A 582 18.85 3.67 33.10
CA LEU A 582 19.86 3.84 34.14
C LEU A 582 20.22 2.57 34.91
N ARG A 583 19.56 1.43 34.65
CA ARG A 583 20.04 0.13 35.13
C ARG A 583 21.43 -0.21 34.60
N GLN A 584 21.88 0.47 33.55
CA GLN A 584 23.24 0.38 33.02
C GLN A 584 24.22 1.19 33.87
N GLN A 585 25.16 0.48 34.49
CA GLN A 585 26.21 1.11 35.29
C GLN A 585 27.01 2.14 34.45
N GLY A 586 27.03 3.38 34.93
CA GLY A 586 27.85 4.46 34.36
C GLY A 586 27.15 5.39 33.37
N LEU A 587 25.93 5.09 32.91
CA LEU A 587 25.23 5.92 31.93
C LEU A 587 24.96 7.35 32.46
N LYS A 588 24.50 7.47 33.71
CA LYS A 588 24.30 8.77 34.38
C LYS A 588 25.58 9.61 34.40
N ALA A 589 26.72 8.97 34.66
CA ALA A 589 28.01 9.65 34.68
C ALA A 589 28.38 10.13 33.28
N GLU A 590 28.19 9.33 32.23
CA GLU A 590 28.44 9.77 30.85
C GLU A 590 27.56 10.96 30.43
N MET A 591 26.27 10.94 30.79
CA MET A 591 25.37 12.07 30.55
C MET A 591 25.89 13.35 31.21
N TYR A 592 26.32 13.27 32.47
CA TYR A 592 26.84 14.43 33.20
C TYR A 592 28.20 14.90 32.68
N GLU A 593 29.08 13.99 32.25
CA GLU A 593 30.35 14.38 31.62
C GLU A 593 30.16 15.15 30.32
N VAL A 594 29.14 14.81 29.53
CA VAL A 594 28.79 15.58 28.33
C VAL A 594 28.23 16.96 28.69
N LEU A 595 27.38 17.03 29.72
CA LEU A 595 26.78 18.28 30.18
C LEU A 595 27.76 19.24 30.87
N LYS A 596 28.94 18.77 31.28
CA LYS A 596 30.04 19.64 31.75
C LYS A 596 30.69 20.43 30.60
N GLN A 597 30.51 20.01 29.36
CA GLN A 597 31.08 20.70 28.20
C GLN A 597 30.30 21.98 27.91
N LYS A 598 31.03 23.04 27.52
CA LYS A 598 30.43 24.32 27.18
C LYS A 598 29.49 24.17 25.98
N ASP A 599 28.35 24.88 26.02
CA ASP A 599 27.34 24.93 24.96
C ASP A 599 26.59 23.60 24.73
N HIS A 600 26.64 22.68 25.70
CA HIS A 600 25.90 21.41 25.64
C HIS A 600 24.70 21.43 26.59
N SER A 601 23.54 21.03 26.09
CA SER A 601 22.32 20.86 26.88
C SER A 601 21.69 19.52 26.58
N MET A 602 20.86 19.01 27.49
CA MET A 602 20.17 17.73 27.32
C MET A 602 18.69 17.85 27.62
N LEU A 603 17.90 17.20 26.78
CA LEU A 603 16.48 16.98 26.93
C LEU A 603 16.24 15.47 27.14
N TYR A 604 15.78 15.10 28.33
CA TYR A 604 15.40 13.74 28.67
C TYR A 604 13.87 13.63 28.59
N ILE A 605 13.39 12.79 27.70
CA ILE A 605 11.97 12.59 27.43
C ILE A 605 11.58 11.16 27.79
N GLU A 606 10.59 11.05 28.65
CA GLU A 606 10.09 9.77 29.13
C GLU A 606 8.64 9.58 28.74
N LEU A 607 8.35 8.51 28.00
CA LEU A 607 7.03 8.24 27.44
C LEU A 607 6.20 7.29 28.33
N TYR A 608 4.96 7.71 28.58
CA TYR A 608 3.89 7.06 29.34
C TYR A 608 4.16 6.91 30.84
N ASP A 609 5.12 6.06 31.22
CA ASP A 609 5.40 5.75 32.63
C ASP A 609 6.66 6.48 33.10
N ALA A 610 6.49 7.43 34.03
CA ALA A 610 7.62 8.13 34.64
C ALA A 610 8.40 7.16 35.54
N SER A 611 9.51 6.61 35.06
CA SER A 611 10.37 5.75 35.85
C SER A 611 11.09 6.55 36.95
N CYS A 612 11.76 5.82 37.85
CA CYS A 612 12.63 6.44 38.84
C CYS A 612 13.86 7.14 38.21
N CYS A 613 14.21 6.77 36.96
CA CYS A 613 15.35 7.30 36.23
C CYS A 613 15.27 8.81 36.06
N GLY A 614 14.25 9.29 35.33
CA GLY A 614 14.10 10.71 34.99
C GLY A 614 14.04 11.60 36.22
N ARG A 615 13.35 11.14 37.28
CA ARG A 615 13.24 11.85 38.58
C ARG A 615 14.57 11.96 39.33
N SER A 616 15.51 11.04 39.10
CA SER A 616 16.82 11.02 39.75
C SER A 616 17.86 11.93 39.08
N LEU A 617 17.57 12.41 37.86
CA LEU A 617 18.48 13.25 37.08
C LEU A 617 18.34 14.71 37.55
N LYS A 618 19.38 15.22 38.19
CA LYS A 618 19.47 16.63 38.62
C LYS A 618 20.73 17.26 38.05
N HIS A 619 20.57 18.05 36.98
CA HIS A 619 21.64 18.85 36.39
C HIS A 619 21.04 20.13 35.80
N LYS A 620 21.73 21.28 35.94
CA LYS A 620 21.19 22.60 35.52
C LYS A 620 20.92 22.68 34.01
N ASP A 621 21.76 22.01 33.21
CA ASP A 621 21.67 21.97 31.74
C ASP A 621 20.88 20.75 31.23
N LEU A 622 20.16 20.04 32.12
CA LEU A 622 19.28 18.92 31.78
C LEU A 622 17.83 19.32 32.05
N THR A 623 17.00 19.20 31.02
CA THR A 623 15.54 19.32 31.15
C THR A 623 14.91 17.93 31.09
N TYR A 624 14.13 17.59 32.12
CA TYR A 624 13.35 16.36 32.17
C TYR A 624 11.88 16.63 31.82
N LEU A 625 11.35 15.87 30.85
CA LEU A 625 9.96 15.95 30.41
C LEU A 625 9.29 14.56 30.51
N PRO A 626 8.51 14.30 31.57
CA PRO A 626 7.62 13.15 31.61
C PRO A 626 6.38 13.42 30.75
N ILE A 627 6.02 12.46 29.91
CA ILE A 627 4.90 12.55 28.95
C ILE A 627 3.97 11.39 29.25
N LYS A 628 2.76 11.60 29.76
CA LYS A 628 1.86 10.48 30.10
C LYS A 628 1.05 9.98 28.90
N SER A 629 0.89 10.83 27.89
CA SER A 629 0.22 10.48 26.64
C SER A 629 0.79 11.28 25.47
N PHE A 630 0.61 10.80 24.24
CA PHE A 630 1.07 11.52 23.05
C PHE A 630 0.39 12.90 22.90
N ASP A 631 -0.86 13.02 23.32
CA ASP A 631 -1.61 14.28 23.24
C ASP A 631 -1.04 15.35 24.21
N GLU A 632 -0.46 14.91 25.33
CA GLU A 632 0.23 15.76 26.30
C GLU A 632 1.59 16.29 25.83
N ILE A 633 2.11 15.79 24.69
CA ILE A 633 3.37 16.28 24.16
C ILE A 633 3.22 17.74 23.73
N ASN A 634 3.75 18.61 24.58
CA ASN A 634 3.90 20.03 24.29
C ASN A 634 5.18 20.25 23.46
N GLN A 635 5.08 19.92 22.17
CA GLN A 635 6.17 20.12 21.20
C GLN A 635 6.59 21.59 21.08
N GLU A 636 5.69 22.54 21.35
CA GLU A 636 6.01 23.98 21.38
C GLU A 636 7.00 24.30 22.50
N LYS A 637 6.77 23.77 23.71
CA LYS A 637 7.70 23.91 24.84
C LYS A 637 9.08 23.35 24.51
N VAL A 638 9.13 22.19 23.85
CA VAL A 638 10.40 21.59 23.42
C VAL A 638 11.08 22.47 22.38
N LEU A 639 10.35 22.92 21.37
CA LEU A 639 10.89 23.74 20.30
C LEU A 639 11.41 25.08 20.84
N ASN A 640 10.75 25.67 21.83
CA ASN A 640 11.22 26.86 22.54
C ASN A 640 12.53 26.63 23.33
N LEU A 641 12.81 25.41 23.78
CA LEU A 641 14.13 25.07 24.35
C LEU A 641 15.20 24.94 23.27
N MET A 642 14.81 24.57 22.04
CA MET A 642 15.74 24.44 20.91
C MET A 642 16.05 25.78 20.24
N LEU A 643 15.16 26.76 20.40
CA LEU A 643 15.19 28.05 19.75
C LEU A 643 15.29 29.17 20.78
N GLU A 644 16.34 29.98 20.68
CA GLU A 644 16.36 31.28 21.36
C GLU A 644 16.09 32.36 20.31
N ILE A 645 15.03 33.14 20.51
CA ILE A 645 14.76 34.31 19.67
C ILE A 645 15.65 35.44 20.17
N LYS A 646 16.67 35.79 19.38
CA LYS A 646 17.49 36.98 19.62
C LYS A 646 16.81 38.16 18.93
N ASN A 647 16.29 39.10 19.72
CA ASN A 647 15.83 40.37 19.17
C ASN A 647 17.06 41.15 18.69
N LYS A 648 17.32 41.16 17.38
CA LYS A 648 18.17 42.20 16.78
C LYS A 648 17.36 43.48 16.80
N THR A 649 17.64 44.35 17.76
CA THR A 649 17.34 45.77 17.61
C THR A 649 18.20 46.24 16.45
N ILE A 650 17.58 46.51 15.29
CA ILE A 650 18.24 47.16 14.15
C ILE A 650 18.25 48.65 14.41
#